data_AF-A0A6N3URD8-F1
#
_entry.id   AF-A0A6N3URD8-F1
#
_cell.length_a   1.000
_cell.length_b   1.000
_cell.length_c   1.000
_cell.angle_alpha   90.00
_cell.angle_beta   90.00
_cell.angle_gamma   90.00
#
_symmetry.space_group_name_H-M   'P 1'
#
loop_
_entity.id
_entity.type
_entity.pdbx_description
1 polymer ?
#
loop_
_entity_poly.entity_id
_entity_poly.type
_entity_poly.pdbx_seq_one_letter_code
_entity_poly.pdbx_strand_id
1 'polypeptide(L)'
;MKPLPNRVRRQFAEQANAVYPDLSPDFLSADDAARYVHRLIDDRRTTEYGGLILQTEDGKYVATLPVSTQSDEFNPFSVLPVDDSGALSHPPGFVCCALYHSHANDYEAHPAVTDLYDIAALSTRNNFFSPNDVFRNTDLARFMGVHYLSGLNGSLIKYISAGAAQDDALEDVFVRAMFKPTLPEVVTEQIRGAATLGQLSVIQSSEVWRGQLGALGADFELYTPSSYLDITPGIIAHPAFGPLSATVEQAIIDARSRSHLTADCHYGVIVRNAALDHYSASEPVLGEMDFSLTTVFSARADGHPRMPEGYELYGFYCADSLYHSPKQLPPHDALLFKHFIRPDFLLAGITAACSNPDQQVPLYINTRDGAVLLFEAEGSTVEHITRALQETQGASPGYSLENVLSGAASLRDYIQGVATAGALSVVHASDCWGDIGRVSAQWQPYANVVARAWSPAFVDADTAARHVHQQIKQEEGRVFGGLICQRPDGLFTATAPVASYGETFDPALVYPAASRASMPAGHRVVAVYHTHRVQPLQLWRSAEEEQLYRNMLEPHELRAAIEERQWAQTRYFSAHDGALIKYTPSGSEREGRLLERITPRADQLQHPRKNALHMKLRANALKPSEYISQVARAGALQVLEGSVAWGEPGRVTSTWKVAVPTTAPAGPGNSVPATPA
;
A
#
# COMPACT_ATOMS: atom_id res chain seq x y z
N MET A 1 -9.25 -42.93 14.66
CA MET A 1 -9.03 -41.89 15.70
C MET A 1 -7.90 -42.31 16.61
N LYS A 2 -6.68 -41.81 16.36
CA LYS A 2 -5.64 -41.81 17.40
C LYS A 2 -6.00 -40.69 18.39
N PRO A 3 -5.82 -40.85 19.71
CA PRO A 3 -6.18 -39.82 20.67
C PRO A 3 -5.22 -38.62 20.59
N LEU A 4 -5.79 -37.42 20.44
CA LEU A 4 -5.10 -36.13 20.53
C LEU A 4 -4.20 -36.04 21.79
N PRO A 5 -3.05 -35.35 21.72
CA PRO A 5 -2.23 -35.06 22.88
C PRO A 5 -3.04 -34.35 23.99
N ASN A 6 -2.92 -34.81 25.23
CA ASN A 6 -3.72 -34.33 26.38
C ASN A 6 -3.63 -32.81 26.66
N ARG A 7 -2.60 -32.12 26.12
CA ARG A 7 -2.42 -30.66 26.25
C ARG A 7 -3.43 -29.89 25.39
N VAL A 8 -3.67 -30.37 24.17
CA VAL A 8 -4.66 -29.85 23.23
C VAL A 8 -6.07 -30.06 23.81
N ARG A 9 -6.31 -31.22 24.44
CA ARG A 9 -7.57 -31.54 25.14
C ARG A 9 -7.96 -30.63 26.29
N ARG A 10 -7.00 -30.00 26.99
CA ARG A 10 -7.27 -29.16 28.17
C ARG A 10 -7.67 -27.72 27.81
N GLN A 11 -7.26 -27.21 26.65
CA GLN A 11 -7.72 -25.91 26.14
C GLN A 11 -9.20 -25.94 25.68
N PHE A 12 -9.78 -27.13 25.50
CA PHE A 12 -11.16 -27.33 25.03
C PHE A 12 -12.23 -27.35 26.12
N ALA A 13 -11.91 -26.97 27.37
CA ALA A 13 -12.81 -27.08 28.52
C ALA A 13 -13.33 -25.74 29.08
N GLU A 14 -12.94 -24.60 28.50
CA GLU A 14 -13.45 -23.29 28.94
C GLU A 14 -14.73 -22.92 28.18
N GLN A 15 -15.81 -22.67 28.92
CA GLN A 15 -17.10 -22.27 28.38
C GLN A 15 -16.99 -20.94 27.61
N ALA A 16 -17.45 -20.97 26.37
CA ALA A 16 -17.52 -19.81 25.49
C ALA A 16 -18.51 -18.76 26.05
N ASN A 17 -17.98 -17.62 26.49
CA ASN A 17 -18.73 -16.36 26.43
C ASN A 17 -18.42 -15.74 25.07
N ALA A 18 -19.06 -16.23 24.01
CA ALA A 18 -18.87 -15.67 22.67
C ALA A 18 -19.27 -14.18 22.70
N VAL A 19 -18.28 -13.30 22.66
CA VAL A 19 -18.50 -11.87 22.40
C VAL A 19 -18.53 -11.76 20.89
N TYR A 20 -19.71 -11.54 20.31
CA TYR A 20 -19.82 -11.29 18.87
C TYR A 20 -19.13 -9.96 18.55
N PRO A 21 -18.00 -9.99 17.80
CA PRO A 21 -17.37 -8.75 17.36
C PRO A 21 -18.32 -8.03 16.40
N ASP A 22 -18.13 -6.72 16.25
CA ASP A 22 -18.81 -5.98 15.18
C ASP A 22 -18.52 -6.62 13.81
N LEU A 23 -19.38 -6.37 12.83
CA LEU A 23 -19.21 -6.88 11.48
C LEU A 23 -18.58 -5.81 10.58
N SER A 24 -17.82 -6.29 9.59
CA SER A 24 -17.38 -5.49 8.46
C SER A 24 -18.57 -5.03 7.60
N PRO A 25 -18.34 -4.13 6.63
CA PRO A 25 -19.28 -3.94 5.52
C PRO A 25 -19.52 -5.23 4.72
N ASP A 26 -20.50 -5.19 3.82
CA ASP A 26 -20.79 -6.28 2.88
C ASP A 26 -19.75 -6.33 1.73
N PHE A 27 -19.40 -7.53 1.27
CA PHE A 27 -18.45 -7.80 0.19
C PHE A 27 -19.02 -8.78 -0.85
N LEU A 28 -18.43 -8.73 -2.06
CA LEU A 28 -18.77 -9.63 -3.18
C LEU A 28 -18.35 -11.08 -2.96
N SER A 29 -17.26 -11.29 -2.21
CA SER A 29 -16.68 -12.61 -2.01
C SER A 29 -16.06 -12.76 -0.62
N ALA A 30 -15.91 -14.01 -0.18
CA ALA A 30 -15.19 -14.34 1.04
C ALA A 30 -13.72 -13.87 0.98
N ASP A 31 -13.08 -13.94 -0.19
CA ASP A 31 -11.69 -13.49 -0.37
C ASP A 31 -11.57 -11.96 -0.18
N ASP A 32 -12.57 -11.18 -0.61
CA ASP A 32 -12.60 -9.72 -0.41
C ASP A 32 -12.82 -9.35 1.06
N ALA A 33 -13.72 -10.06 1.75
CA ALA A 33 -13.91 -9.92 3.19
C ALA A 33 -12.61 -10.29 3.95
N ALA A 34 -11.93 -11.38 3.55
CA ALA A 34 -10.64 -11.79 4.11
C ALA A 34 -9.56 -10.72 3.91
N ARG A 35 -9.46 -10.13 2.71
CA ARG A 35 -8.53 -9.03 2.42
C ARG A 35 -8.84 -7.77 3.22
N TYR A 36 -10.12 -7.47 3.46
CA TYR A 36 -10.50 -6.35 4.32
C TYR A 36 -9.99 -6.55 5.75
N VAL A 37 -10.26 -7.68 6.38
CA VAL A 37 -9.77 -7.94 7.75
C VAL A 37 -8.25 -8.12 7.79
N HIS A 38 -7.63 -8.65 6.74
CA HIS A 38 -6.17 -8.67 6.58
C HIS A 38 -5.57 -7.26 6.65
N ARG A 39 -6.17 -6.28 5.95
CA ARG A 39 -5.79 -4.86 6.02
C ARG A 39 -6.15 -4.18 7.35
N LEU A 40 -7.15 -4.68 8.08
CA LEU A 40 -7.41 -4.17 9.43
C LEU A 40 -6.36 -4.66 10.41
N ILE A 41 -5.95 -5.93 10.32
CA ILE A 41 -4.86 -6.48 11.13
C ILE A 41 -3.56 -5.75 10.79
N ASP A 42 -3.24 -5.61 9.51
CA ASP A 42 -2.05 -4.92 9.00
C ASP A 42 -0.77 -5.24 9.80
N ASP A 43 -0.19 -4.26 10.48
CA ASP A 43 0.99 -4.39 11.35
C ASP A 43 0.66 -4.50 12.84
N ARG A 44 -0.62 -4.51 13.22
CA ARG A 44 -1.09 -4.83 14.57
C ARG A 44 -0.87 -6.31 14.83
N ARG A 45 0.35 -6.67 15.18
CA ARG A 45 0.82 -8.05 15.33
C ARG A 45 1.53 -8.29 16.66
N THR A 46 1.23 -7.51 17.69
CA THR A 46 1.70 -7.79 19.06
C THR A 46 1.12 -9.09 19.64
N THR A 47 0.04 -9.58 19.05
CA THR A 47 -0.67 -10.83 19.39
C THR A 47 -1.31 -11.38 18.11
N GLU A 48 -1.87 -12.58 18.19
CA GLU A 48 -2.70 -13.15 17.15
C GLU A 48 -4.11 -12.56 17.17
N TYR A 49 -4.63 -12.23 15.98
CA TYR A 49 -6.00 -11.80 15.78
C TYR A 49 -6.72 -12.82 14.92
N GLY A 50 -8.01 -12.98 15.13
CA GLY A 50 -8.82 -13.82 14.25
C GLY A 50 -10.29 -13.50 14.31
N GLY A 51 -11.06 -14.28 13.56
CA GLY A 51 -12.50 -14.11 13.41
C GLY A 51 -13.08 -15.00 12.32
N LEU A 52 -14.33 -14.74 11.97
CA LEU A 52 -15.10 -15.51 11.01
C LEU A 52 -15.44 -14.68 9.77
N ILE A 53 -15.48 -15.33 8.62
CA ILE A 53 -16.15 -14.83 7.42
C ILE A 53 -17.49 -15.55 7.33
N LEU A 54 -18.55 -14.76 7.21
CA LEU A 54 -19.94 -15.18 7.19
C LEU A 54 -20.55 -14.85 5.84
N GLN A 55 -21.42 -15.72 5.36
CA GLN A 55 -22.32 -15.43 4.24
C GLN A 55 -23.70 -15.08 4.78
N THR A 56 -24.29 -13.99 4.28
CA THR A 56 -25.65 -13.56 4.60
C THR A 56 -26.68 -14.34 3.77
N GLU A 57 -27.96 -14.31 4.18
CA GLU A 57 -29.05 -14.95 3.43
C GLU A 57 -29.19 -14.44 1.98
N ASP A 58 -28.85 -13.17 1.72
CA ASP A 58 -28.85 -12.56 0.39
C ASP A 58 -27.55 -12.83 -0.41
N GLY A 59 -26.69 -13.73 0.09
CA GLY A 59 -25.53 -14.26 -0.62
C GLY A 59 -24.27 -13.39 -0.57
N LYS A 60 -24.29 -12.28 0.17
CA LYS A 60 -23.13 -11.40 0.38
C LYS A 60 -22.20 -11.98 1.46
N TYR A 61 -21.01 -11.41 1.56
CA TYR A 61 -20.02 -11.82 2.56
C TYR A 61 -19.70 -10.69 3.53
N VAL A 62 -19.64 -11.01 4.80
CA VAL A 62 -19.15 -10.11 5.86
C VAL A 62 -18.08 -10.84 6.66
N ALA A 63 -17.19 -10.12 7.31
CA ALA A 63 -16.27 -10.65 8.29
C ALA A 63 -16.59 -10.07 9.67
N THR A 64 -16.40 -10.83 10.72
CA THR A 64 -16.29 -10.24 12.07
C THR A 64 -15.06 -9.35 12.11
N LEU A 65 -15.05 -8.30 12.92
CA LEU A 65 -13.83 -7.51 13.13
C LEU A 65 -12.78 -8.34 13.88
N PRO A 66 -11.48 -8.13 13.61
CA PRO A 66 -10.42 -8.90 14.25
C PRO A 66 -10.44 -8.76 15.78
N VAL A 67 -10.45 -9.89 16.48
CA VAL A 67 -10.31 -9.95 17.94
C VAL A 67 -9.08 -10.76 18.32
N SER A 68 -8.46 -10.39 19.44
CA SER A 68 -7.37 -11.14 20.05
C SER A 68 -7.84 -11.87 21.30
N THR A 69 -7.18 -12.96 21.64
CA THR A 69 -7.40 -13.70 22.89
C THR A 69 -6.33 -13.34 23.92
N GLN A 70 -6.58 -13.61 25.21
CA GLN A 70 -5.57 -13.35 26.27
C GLN A 70 -4.37 -14.30 26.23
N SER A 71 -4.39 -15.31 25.35
CA SER A 71 -3.29 -16.25 25.08
C SER A 71 -2.43 -15.79 23.91
N ASP A 72 -1.19 -16.28 23.85
CA ASP A 72 -0.25 -16.01 22.76
C ASP A 72 -0.76 -16.54 21.40
N GLU A 73 -1.56 -17.61 21.39
CA GLU A 73 -2.24 -18.14 20.21
C GLU A 73 -3.72 -17.74 20.18
N PHE A 74 -4.26 -17.41 19.00
CA PHE A 74 -5.68 -17.13 18.79
C PHE A 74 -6.52 -18.39 19.00
N ASN A 75 -7.50 -18.36 19.91
CA ASN A 75 -8.44 -19.47 20.10
C ASN A 75 -9.72 -19.27 19.26
N PRO A 76 -9.96 -20.05 18.17
CA PRO A 76 -11.13 -19.88 17.32
C PRO A 76 -12.47 -20.15 18.04
N PHE A 77 -12.48 -20.96 19.10
CA PHE A 77 -13.69 -21.22 19.88
C PHE A 77 -14.19 -20.01 20.68
N SER A 78 -13.37 -18.95 20.80
CA SER A 78 -13.82 -17.69 21.41
C SER A 78 -14.82 -16.92 20.55
N VAL A 79 -14.83 -17.17 19.23
CA VAL A 79 -15.70 -16.49 18.25
C VAL A 79 -16.69 -17.43 17.56
N LEU A 80 -16.51 -18.76 17.69
CA LEU A 80 -17.39 -19.74 17.08
C LEU A 80 -18.74 -19.80 17.81
N PRO A 81 -19.87 -19.71 17.08
CA PRO A 81 -21.19 -19.83 17.68
C PRO A 81 -21.45 -21.28 18.09
N VAL A 82 -22.12 -21.46 19.22
CA VAL A 82 -22.63 -22.75 19.68
C VAL A 82 -24.12 -22.66 19.98
N ASP A 83 -24.83 -23.77 19.80
CA ASP A 83 -26.23 -23.91 20.17
C ASP A 83 -26.40 -24.19 21.68
N ASP A 84 -27.65 -24.32 22.13
CA ASP A 84 -28.00 -24.64 23.53
C ASP A 84 -27.42 -25.99 24.01
N SER A 85 -26.97 -26.86 23.10
CA SER A 85 -26.32 -28.14 23.41
C SER A 85 -24.79 -28.04 23.50
N GLY A 86 -24.22 -26.88 23.15
CA GLY A 86 -22.78 -26.65 23.06
C GLY A 86 -22.15 -27.16 21.76
N ALA A 87 -22.95 -27.54 20.76
CA ALA A 87 -22.47 -27.93 19.44
C ALA A 87 -22.29 -26.69 18.55
N LEU A 88 -21.33 -26.72 17.63
CA LEU A 88 -21.11 -25.62 16.67
C LEU A 88 -22.37 -25.35 15.85
N SER A 89 -22.75 -24.09 15.75
CA SER A 89 -23.94 -23.65 15.02
C SER A 89 -23.64 -22.41 14.18
N HIS A 90 -24.51 -22.11 13.22
CA HIS A 90 -24.45 -20.84 12.49
C HIS A 90 -25.32 -19.78 13.18
N PRO A 91 -24.89 -18.50 13.21
CA PRO A 91 -25.72 -17.43 13.76
C PRO A 91 -26.99 -17.23 12.92
N PRO A 92 -28.11 -16.77 13.51
CA PRO A 92 -29.32 -16.47 12.75
C PRO A 92 -29.05 -15.49 11.60
N GLY A 93 -29.47 -15.84 10.38
CA GLY A 93 -29.28 -15.02 9.17
C GLY A 93 -27.90 -15.13 8.52
N PHE A 94 -27.01 -15.97 9.05
CA PHE A 94 -25.65 -16.14 8.56
C PHE A 94 -25.25 -17.62 8.41
N VAL A 95 -24.29 -17.88 7.54
CA VAL A 95 -23.58 -19.16 7.43
C VAL A 95 -22.09 -18.90 7.65
N CYS A 96 -21.45 -19.67 8.53
CA CYS A 96 -20.00 -19.57 8.75
C CYS A 96 -19.27 -20.21 7.57
N CYS A 97 -18.60 -19.41 6.76
CA CYS A 97 -17.93 -19.89 5.55
C CYS A 97 -16.45 -20.16 5.75
N ALA A 98 -15.76 -19.28 6.49
CA ALA A 98 -14.32 -19.42 6.69
C ALA A 98 -13.84 -18.85 8.03
N LEU A 99 -12.77 -19.43 8.55
CA LEU A 99 -12.03 -18.90 9.69
C LEU A 99 -10.86 -18.09 9.14
N TYR A 100 -10.56 -16.94 9.75
CA TYR A 100 -9.30 -16.26 9.50
C TYR A 100 -8.55 -16.03 10.81
N HIS A 101 -7.23 -16.08 10.75
CA HIS A 101 -6.38 -15.59 11.82
C HIS A 101 -5.07 -15.02 11.30
N SER A 102 -4.32 -14.37 12.17
CA SER A 102 -2.96 -13.89 11.94
C SER A 102 -1.99 -14.52 12.92
N HIS A 103 -0.72 -14.51 12.57
CA HIS A 103 0.35 -14.76 13.54
C HIS A 103 0.83 -13.45 14.18
N ALA A 104 1.24 -13.57 15.45
CA ALA A 104 1.96 -12.54 16.15
C ALA A 104 3.35 -12.32 15.51
N ASN A 105 3.92 -11.17 15.81
CA ASN A 105 5.21 -10.70 15.35
C ASN A 105 6.18 -10.61 16.54
N ASP A 106 6.31 -11.72 17.26
CA ASP A 106 7.23 -11.90 18.38
C ASP A 106 8.55 -12.54 17.94
N TYR A 107 8.78 -12.63 16.62
CA TYR A 107 9.96 -13.26 16.08
C TYR A 107 11.19 -12.36 16.19
N GLU A 108 12.03 -12.61 17.18
CA GLU A 108 13.43 -12.20 17.12
C GLU A 108 14.22 -13.18 16.25
N ALA A 109 14.90 -12.67 15.22
CA ALA A 109 15.88 -13.44 14.50
C ALA A 109 16.90 -13.97 15.52
N HIS A 110 16.91 -15.29 15.72
CA HIS A 110 17.80 -15.90 16.70
C HIS A 110 19.23 -15.47 16.36
N PRO A 111 20.00 -14.84 17.28
CA PRO A 111 21.29 -14.22 16.94
C PRO A 111 22.33 -15.20 16.35
N ALA A 112 22.08 -16.50 16.47
CA ALA A 112 22.91 -17.59 15.99
C ALA A 112 22.60 -18.01 14.54
N VAL A 113 21.47 -17.61 13.94
CA VAL A 113 21.11 -17.95 12.56
C VAL A 113 21.56 -16.81 11.65
N THR A 114 22.72 -16.98 11.03
CA THR A 114 23.29 -16.01 10.07
C THR A 114 23.15 -16.44 8.62
N ASP A 115 22.74 -17.69 8.36
CA ASP A 115 22.50 -18.18 7.00
C ASP A 115 21.15 -17.66 6.49
N LEU A 116 21.18 -16.97 5.35
CA LEU A 116 19.97 -16.44 4.72
C LEU A 116 18.99 -17.57 4.34
N TYR A 117 19.49 -18.75 3.97
CA TYR A 117 18.64 -19.86 3.57
C TYR A 117 17.79 -20.40 4.75
N ASP A 118 18.38 -20.44 5.94
CA ASP A 118 17.65 -20.80 7.18
C ASP A 118 16.65 -19.71 7.58
N ILE A 119 17.02 -18.43 7.41
CA ILE A 119 16.10 -17.29 7.64
C ILE A 119 14.89 -17.37 6.71
N ALA A 120 15.09 -17.74 5.44
CA ALA A 120 14.00 -17.91 4.49
C ALA A 120 13.04 -19.02 4.92
N ALA A 121 13.54 -20.18 5.36
CA ALA A 121 12.71 -21.27 5.86
C ALA A 121 11.90 -20.86 7.11
N LEU A 122 12.54 -20.17 8.06
CA LEU A 122 11.87 -19.65 9.26
C LEU A 122 10.79 -18.62 8.91
N SER A 123 11.10 -17.69 7.99
CA SER A 123 10.17 -16.66 7.53
C SER A 123 8.98 -17.27 6.79
N THR A 124 9.21 -18.23 5.89
CA THR A 124 8.12 -18.92 5.19
C THR A 124 7.26 -19.71 6.16
N ARG A 125 7.85 -20.42 7.13
CA ARG A 125 7.10 -21.11 8.19
C ARG A 125 6.19 -20.15 8.95
N ASN A 126 6.69 -18.97 9.33
CA ASN A 126 5.90 -18.00 10.08
C ASN A 126 4.77 -17.35 9.25
N ASN A 127 4.88 -17.40 7.91
CA ASN A 127 3.84 -16.96 6.99
C ASN A 127 2.88 -18.10 6.58
N PHE A 128 3.06 -19.31 7.12
CA PHE A 128 2.29 -20.49 6.79
C PHE A 128 1.61 -21.07 8.04
N PHE A 129 0.57 -21.89 7.86
CA PHE A 129 -0.15 -22.52 8.96
C PHE A 129 0.79 -23.34 9.85
N SER A 130 0.81 -23.04 11.14
CA SER A 130 1.54 -23.81 12.15
C SER A 130 0.95 -25.22 12.28
N PRO A 131 1.66 -26.18 12.90
CA PRO A 131 1.09 -27.50 13.18
C PRO A 131 -0.23 -27.42 13.97
N ASN A 132 -0.32 -26.54 14.97
CA ASN A 132 -1.55 -26.33 15.73
C ASN A 132 -2.68 -25.79 14.86
N ASP A 133 -2.38 -24.91 13.90
CA ASP A 133 -3.38 -24.43 12.95
C ASP A 133 -3.91 -25.55 12.07
N VAL A 134 -3.02 -26.40 11.55
CA VAL A 134 -3.45 -27.50 10.68
C VAL A 134 -4.38 -28.45 11.42
N PHE A 135 -4.03 -28.87 12.65
CA PHE A 135 -4.92 -29.73 13.45
C PHE A 135 -6.27 -29.07 13.76
N ARG A 136 -6.28 -27.76 14.02
CA ARG A 136 -7.53 -27.02 14.25
C ARG A 136 -8.36 -26.90 12.98
N ASN A 137 -7.73 -26.63 11.86
CA ASN A 137 -8.39 -26.49 10.56
C ASN A 137 -9.03 -27.81 10.15
N THR A 138 -8.33 -28.94 10.31
CA THR A 138 -8.87 -30.28 10.01
C THR A 138 -10.00 -30.67 10.95
N ASP A 139 -9.91 -30.34 12.25
CA ASP A 139 -11.02 -30.56 13.20
C ASP A 139 -12.28 -29.75 12.84
N LEU A 140 -12.09 -28.51 12.37
CA LEU A 140 -13.18 -27.60 11.98
C LEU A 140 -13.70 -27.84 10.56
N ALA A 141 -12.98 -28.59 9.71
CA ALA A 141 -13.27 -28.73 8.28
C ALA A 141 -14.68 -29.24 7.96
N ARG A 142 -15.29 -30.01 8.87
CA ARG A 142 -16.68 -30.50 8.75
C ARG A 142 -17.74 -29.43 8.95
N PHE A 143 -17.42 -28.39 9.73
CA PHE A 143 -18.30 -27.25 9.98
C PHE A 143 -18.01 -26.13 8.97
N MET A 144 -16.71 -25.86 8.72
CA MET A 144 -16.25 -24.86 7.78
C MET A 144 -14.90 -25.30 7.17
N GLY A 145 -14.88 -25.54 5.86
CA GLY A 145 -13.71 -26.11 5.18
C GLY A 145 -12.68 -25.11 4.68
N VAL A 146 -12.88 -23.81 4.92
CA VAL A 146 -12.03 -22.73 4.38
C VAL A 146 -11.35 -21.98 5.51
N HIS A 147 -10.04 -21.78 5.38
CA HIS A 147 -9.21 -21.13 6.39
C HIS A 147 -8.27 -20.13 5.73
N TYR A 148 -8.19 -18.91 6.26
CA TYR A 148 -7.28 -17.87 5.82
C TYR A 148 -6.22 -17.59 6.87
N LEU A 149 -4.97 -17.40 6.43
CA LEU A 149 -3.90 -16.91 7.29
C LEU A 149 -3.42 -15.57 6.78
N SER A 150 -3.59 -14.54 7.61
CA SER A 150 -2.99 -13.22 7.48
C SER A 150 -1.53 -13.29 7.93
N GLY A 151 -0.64 -13.57 6.98
CA GLY A 151 0.79 -13.67 7.19
C GLY A 151 1.47 -12.31 7.36
N LEU A 152 2.76 -12.36 7.72
CA LEU A 152 3.64 -11.20 7.81
C LEU A 152 3.90 -10.59 6.41
N ASN A 153 4.39 -9.34 6.38
CA ASN A 153 4.75 -8.62 5.15
C ASN A 153 3.63 -8.57 4.10
N GLY A 154 2.38 -8.54 4.57
CA GLY A 154 1.20 -8.43 3.73
C GLY A 154 0.91 -9.68 2.91
N SER A 155 1.30 -10.88 3.34
CA SER A 155 0.82 -12.11 2.69
C SER A 155 -0.54 -12.55 3.23
N LEU A 156 -1.39 -13.07 2.35
CA LEU A 156 -2.67 -13.68 2.68
C LEU A 156 -2.76 -14.99 1.93
N ILE A 157 -2.85 -16.10 2.66
CA ILE A 157 -3.02 -17.43 2.07
C ILE A 157 -4.37 -18.02 2.47
N LYS A 158 -4.87 -18.92 1.64
CA LYS A 158 -6.13 -19.64 1.80
C LYS A 158 -5.88 -21.13 1.70
N TYR A 159 -6.40 -21.88 2.66
CA TYR A 159 -6.46 -23.34 2.63
C TYR A 159 -7.92 -23.79 2.56
N ILE A 160 -8.20 -24.75 1.68
CA ILE A 160 -9.49 -25.44 1.59
C ILE A 160 -9.26 -26.93 1.84
N SER A 161 -9.99 -27.51 2.79
CA SER A 161 -9.96 -28.94 3.06
C SER A 161 -10.52 -29.73 1.86
N ALA A 162 -9.87 -30.86 1.54
CA ALA A 162 -10.33 -31.79 0.51
C ALA A 162 -11.15 -32.97 1.07
N GLY A 163 -11.40 -32.98 2.38
CA GLY A 163 -12.17 -34.00 3.09
C GLY A 163 -11.34 -34.84 4.06
N ALA A 164 -12.05 -35.55 4.95
CA ALA A 164 -11.47 -36.14 6.16
C ALA A 164 -10.28 -37.10 5.93
N ALA A 165 -10.27 -37.87 4.83
CA ALA A 165 -9.17 -38.79 4.56
C ALA A 165 -7.87 -38.06 4.17
N GLN A 166 -8.00 -36.97 3.43
CA GLN A 166 -6.89 -36.12 3.04
C GLN A 166 -6.43 -35.25 4.21
N ASP A 167 -7.37 -34.78 5.03
CA ASP A 167 -7.09 -34.07 6.28
C ASP A 167 -6.25 -34.95 7.24
N ASP A 168 -6.67 -36.21 7.49
CA ASP A 168 -5.91 -37.18 8.29
C ASP A 168 -4.49 -37.39 7.75
N ALA A 169 -4.34 -37.46 6.42
CA ALA A 169 -3.04 -37.62 5.77
C ALA A 169 -2.17 -36.35 5.91
N LEU A 170 -2.78 -35.17 5.88
CA LEU A 170 -2.10 -33.89 6.08
C LEU A 170 -1.59 -33.78 7.52
N GLU A 171 -2.41 -34.14 8.51
CA GLU A 171 -2.00 -34.19 9.91
C GLU A 171 -0.77 -35.08 10.10
N ASP A 172 -0.76 -36.25 9.46
CA ASP A 172 0.37 -37.19 9.50
C ASP A 172 1.68 -36.55 8.97
N VAL A 173 1.61 -35.69 7.95
CA VAL A 173 2.78 -34.92 7.46
C VAL A 173 3.31 -33.99 8.56
N PHE A 174 2.42 -33.24 9.22
CA PHE A 174 2.81 -32.29 10.26
C PHE A 174 3.28 -32.97 11.54
N VAL A 175 2.68 -34.09 11.94
CA VAL A 175 3.14 -34.91 13.08
C VAL A 175 4.56 -35.43 12.84
N ARG A 176 4.87 -35.88 11.62
CA ARG A 176 6.23 -36.32 11.25
C ARG A 176 7.25 -35.18 11.29
N ALA A 177 6.82 -33.95 11.02
CA ALA A 177 7.67 -32.76 11.02
C ALA A 177 7.83 -32.12 12.41
N MET A 178 6.89 -32.32 13.33
CA MET A 178 6.78 -31.61 14.61
C MET A 178 8.06 -31.63 15.47
N PHE A 179 8.83 -32.72 15.43
CA PHE A 179 10.05 -32.88 16.23
C PHE A 179 11.34 -32.66 15.44
N LYS A 180 11.24 -32.26 14.16
CA LYS A 180 12.40 -31.93 13.33
C LYS A 180 12.80 -30.46 13.51
N PRO A 181 14.09 -30.11 13.35
CA PRO A 181 14.48 -28.71 13.19
C PRO A 181 13.75 -28.07 12.00
N THR A 182 13.52 -26.75 12.06
CA THR A 182 12.91 -26.00 10.94
C THR A 182 13.92 -25.84 9.81
N LEU A 183 14.08 -26.92 9.04
CA LEU A 183 14.93 -26.94 7.87
C LEU A 183 14.10 -26.65 6.60
N PRO A 184 14.71 -26.07 5.56
CA PRO A 184 14.06 -25.75 4.28
C PRO A 184 13.26 -26.92 3.68
N GLU A 185 13.80 -28.13 3.70
CA GLU A 185 13.15 -29.33 3.18
C GLU A 185 11.89 -29.71 3.99
N VAL A 186 11.89 -29.46 5.30
CA VAL A 186 10.74 -29.76 6.18
C VAL A 186 9.60 -28.78 5.89
N VAL A 187 9.89 -27.48 5.79
CA VAL A 187 8.89 -26.46 5.46
C VAL A 187 8.33 -26.69 4.05
N THR A 188 9.20 -27.06 3.10
CA THR A 188 8.79 -27.39 1.73
C THR A 188 7.86 -28.62 1.71
N GLU A 189 8.18 -29.67 2.47
CA GLU A 189 7.34 -30.88 2.60
C GLU A 189 5.95 -30.53 3.15
N GLN A 190 5.87 -29.69 4.19
CA GLN A 190 4.61 -29.26 4.80
C GLN A 190 3.73 -28.47 3.84
N ILE A 191 4.30 -27.49 3.13
CA ILE A 191 3.56 -26.65 2.17
C ILE A 191 3.06 -27.49 0.99
N ARG A 192 3.92 -28.32 0.41
CA ARG A 192 3.52 -29.25 -0.66
C ARG A 192 2.45 -30.23 -0.19
N GLY A 193 2.55 -30.70 1.07
CA GLY A 193 1.52 -31.52 1.70
C GLY A 193 0.16 -30.82 1.71
N ALA A 194 0.09 -29.59 2.22
CA ALA A 194 -1.16 -28.81 2.23
C ALA A 194 -1.68 -28.49 0.82
N ALA A 195 -0.78 -28.21 -0.12
CA ALA A 195 -1.13 -27.94 -1.52
C ALA A 195 -1.70 -29.16 -2.26
N THR A 196 -1.25 -30.37 -1.92
CA THR A 196 -1.63 -31.62 -2.62
C THR A 196 -2.72 -32.44 -1.92
N LEU A 197 -2.82 -32.32 -0.60
CA LEU A 197 -3.85 -32.98 0.23
C LEU A 197 -5.02 -32.02 0.55
N GLY A 198 -5.00 -30.80 0.02
CA GLY A 198 -6.10 -29.84 0.12
C GLY A 198 -6.07 -28.93 -1.11
N GLN A 199 -6.44 -27.68 -0.92
CA GLN A 199 -6.15 -26.61 -1.88
C GLN A 199 -5.54 -25.43 -1.14
N LEU A 200 -4.23 -25.26 -1.30
CA LEU A 200 -3.51 -24.11 -0.77
C LEU A 200 -3.37 -23.07 -1.88
N SER A 201 -3.78 -21.83 -1.62
CA SER A 201 -3.68 -20.73 -2.57
C SER A 201 -3.08 -19.48 -1.92
N VAL A 202 -2.30 -18.72 -2.69
CA VAL A 202 -1.80 -17.40 -2.30
C VAL A 202 -2.75 -16.34 -2.86
N ILE A 203 -3.46 -15.64 -1.97
CA ILE A 203 -4.44 -14.61 -2.31
C ILE A 203 -3.75 -13.24 -2.46
N GLN A 204 -2.80 -12.98 -1.55
CA GLN A 204 -1.88 -11.85 -1.58
C GLN A 204 -0.47 -12.38 -1.25
N SER A 205 0.49 -12.06 -2.10
CA SER A 205 1.83 -12.63 -2.11
C SER A 205 2.85 -11.64 -1.54
N SER A 206 3.93 -12.22 -1.02
CA SER A 206 5.12 -11.52 -0.54
C SER A 206 6.37 -12.29 -0.98
N GLU A 207 7.54 -11.88 -0.52
CA GLU A 207 8.83 -12.50 -0.84
C GLU A 207 8.86 -14.01 -0.57
N VAL A 208 8.29 -14.45 0.54
CA VAL A 208 8.31 -15.88 0.94
C VAL A 208 7.51 -16.77 -0.02
N TRP A 209 6.58 -16.16 -0.74
CA TRP A 209 5.74 -16.79 -1.77
C TRP A 209 6.27 -16.56 -3.19
N ARG A 210 7.45 -15.93 -3.34
CA ARG A 210 8.09 -15.63 -4.64
C ARG A 210 7.21 -14.81 -5.60
N GLY A 211 6.28 -14.02 -5.07
CA GLY A 211 5.28 -13.32 -5.87
C GLY A 211 4.26 -14.24 -6.56
N GLN A 212 4.23 -15.54 -6.23
CA GLN A 212 3.25 -16.48 -6.76
C GLN A 212 1.85 -16.16 -6.23
N LEU A 213 0.86 -16.46 -7.07
CA LEU A 213 -0.54 -16.18 -6.86
C LEU A 213 -1.40 -17.37 -7.27
N GLY A 214 -2.56 -17.50 -6.63
CA GLY A 214 -3.47 -18.61 -6.89
C GLY A 214 -2.99 -19.93 -6.27
N ALA A 215 -3.47 -21.04 -6.81
CA ALA A 215 -3.22 -22.37 -6.25
C ALA A 215 -1.74 -22.76 -6.32
N LEU A 216 -1.21 -23.24 -5.20
CA LEU A 216 0.12 -23.85 -5.12
C LEU A 216 0.04 -25.34 -5.47
N GLY A 217 1.14 -25.86 -6.02
CA GLY A 217 1.28 -27.26 -6.42
C GLY A 217 2.43 -27.98 -5.74
N ALA A 218 2.66 -29.23 -6.16
CA ALA A 218 3.78 -30.05 -5.70
C ALA A 218 5.16 -29.50 -6.15
N ASP A 219 5.16 -28.58 -7.11
CA ASP A 219 6.30 -27.85 -7.65
C ASP A 219 6.69 -26.62 -6.80
N PHE A 220 5.97 -26.33 -5.72
CA PHE A 220 6.33 -25.24 -4.81
C PHE A 220 7.77 -25.38 -4.32
N GLU A 221 8.51 -24.28 -4.33
CA GLU A 221 9.87 -24.19 -3.81
C GLU A 221 9.98 -22.96 -2.92
N LEU A 222 10.76 -23.10 -1.85
CA LEU A 222 11.08 -21.99 -0.98
C LEU A 222 11.75 -20.85 -1.74
N TYR A 223 11.44 -19.64 -1.31
CA TYR A 223 12.14 -18.45 -1.75
C TYR A 223 13.63 -18.52 -1.39
N THR A 224 14.47 -18.14 -2.35
CA THR A 224 15.92 -18.02 -2.15
C THR A 224 16.29 -16.55 -1.97
N PRO A 225 16.81 -16.15 -0.80
CA PRO A 225 17.25 -14.79 -0.56
C PRO A 225 18.31 -14.31 -1.54
N SER A 226 18.16 -13.07 -1.96
CA SER A 226 19.11 -12.36 -2.81
C SER A 226 19.59 -11.09 -2.10
N SER A 227 20.72 -10.53 -2.53
CA SER A 227 21.15 -9.20 -2.05
C SER A 227 20.35 -8.04 -2.63
N TYR A 228 19.29 -8.32 -3.40
CA TYR A 228 18.46 -7.34 -4.10
C TYR A 228 17.01 -7.83 -4.14
N LEU A 229 16.13 -7.12 -3.45
CA LEU A 229 14.71 -7.44 -3.40
C LEU A 229 13.91 -6.39 -4.16
N ASP A 230 13.33 -6.78 -5.29
CA ASP A 230 12.39 -5.97 -6.09
C ASP A 230 11.02 -6.63 -6.06
N ILE A 231 10.31 -6.44 -4.95
CA ILE A 231 8.97 -6.97 -4.77
C ILE A 231 8.09 -5.80 -4.35
N THR A 232 6.98 -5.65 -5.08
CA THR A 232 5.92 -4.70 -4.76
C THR A 232 5.20 -5.20 -3.49
N PRO A 233 4.90 -4.34 -2.50
CA PRO A 233 4.08 -4.75 -1.38
C PRO A 233 2.74 -5.32 -1.89
N GLY A 234 2.39 -6.55 -1.50
CA GLY A 234 1.09 -7.15 -1.80
C GLY A 234 0.81 -7.40 -3.29
N ILE A 235 1.51 -8.37 -3.89
CA ILE A 235 1.14 -8.87 -5.23
C ILE A 235 -0.16 -9.68 -5.07
N ILE A 236 -1.24 -9.38 -5.79
CA ILE A 236 -2.60 -9.95 -5.57
C ILE A 236 -3.09 -10.84 -6.71
N ALA A 237 -3.78 -11.94 -6.37
CA ALA A 237 -4.22 -12.95 -7.36
C ALA A 237 -5.16 -12.37 -8.42
N HIS A 238 -6.12 -11.58 -7.93
CA HIS A 238 -7.01 -10.74 -8.70
C HIS A 238 -7.21 -9.45 -7.91
N PRO A 239 -7.52 -8.33 -8.57
CA PRO A 239 -7.94 -7.11 -7.89
C PRO A 239 -9.07 -7.42 -6.90
N ALA A 240 -8.87 -7.13 -5.62
CA ALA A 240 -9.94 -7.27 -4.65
C ALA A 240 -11.04 -6.25 -4.93
N PHE A 241 -12.27 -6.59 -4.58
CA PHE A 241 -13.35 -5.62 -4.59
C PHE A 241 -13.54 -5.00 -3.21
N GLY A 242 -13.79 -3.70 -3.19
CA GLY A 242 -14.09 -2.98 -1.97
C GLY A 242 -15.46 -3.29 -1.38
N PRO A 243 -15.76 -2.68 -0.22
CA PRO A 243 -17.09 -2.73 0.38
C PRO A 243 -18.20 -2.38 -0.62
N LEU A 244 -19.33 -3.08 -0.52
CA LEU A 244 -20.53 -2.73 -1.26
C LEU A 244 -21.05 -1.38 -0.79
N SER A 245 -21.16 -0.46 -1.73
CA SER A 245 -21.60 0.91 -1.56
C SER A 245 -23.02 1.08 -2.07
N ALA A 246 -23.85 1.82 -1.32
CA ALA A 246 -25.21 2.14 -1.74
C ALA A 246 -25.28 3.18 -2.87
N THR A 247 -24.18 3.89 -3.16
CA THR A 247 -24.11 4.88 -4.24
C THR A 247 -22.80 4.77 -5.00
N VAL A 248 -22.82 5.25 -6.25
CA VAL A 248 -21.63 5.31 -7.11
C VAL A 248 -20.58 6.27 -6.55
N GLU A 249 -20.97 7.38 -5.94
CA GLU A 249 -20.04 8.37 -5.38
C GLU A 249 -19.16 7.75 -4.30
N GLN A 250 -19.73 6.89 -3.45
CA GLN A 250 -18.97 6.20 -2.42
C GLN A 250 -18.00 5.16 -3.01
N ALA A 251 -18.40 4.48 -4.09
CA ALA A 251 -17.50 3.59 -4.82
C ALA A 251 -16.36 4.36 -5.53
N ILE A 252 -16.62 5.56 -6.06
CA ILE A 252 -15.60 6.44 -6.63
C ILE A 252 -14.62 6.92 -5.56
N ILE A 253 -15.12 7.28 -4.37
CA ILE A 253 -14.28 7.64 -3.22
C ILE A 253 -13.38 6.47 -2.81
N ASP A 254 -13.92 5.24 -2.76
CA ASP A 254 -13.12 4.04 -2.49
C ASP A 254 -12.06 3.82 -3.57
N ALA A 255 -12.43 3.86 -4.86
CA ALA A 255 -11.51 3.73 -5.99
C ALA A 255 -10.36 4.75 -5.91
N ARG A 256 -10.69 6.03 -5.67
CA ARG A 256 -9.70 7.11 -5.50
C ARG A 256 -8.78 6.84 -4.31
N SER A 257 -9.34 6.42 -3.17
CA SER A 257 -8.54 6.10 -1.97
C SER A 257 -7.53 4.98 -2.23
N ARG A 258 -7.89 3.99 -3.05
CA ARG A 258 -7.00 2.89 -3.46
C ARG A 258 -5.98 3.34 -4.49
N SER A 259 -6.34 4.20 -5.45
CA SER A 259 -5.39 4.83 -6.39
C SER A 259 -4.28 5.59 -5.66
N HIS A 260 -4.57 6.16 -4.49
CA HIS A 260 -3.61 6.84 -3.62
C HIS A 260 -2.63 5.91 -2.89
N LEU A 261 -2.87 4.60 -2.88
CA LEU A 261 -1.96 3.60 -2.31
C LEU A 261 -0.90 3.13 -3.30
N THR A 262 -1.02 3.47 -4.58
CA THR A 262 -0.07 3.08 -5.63
C THR A 262 0.55 4.29 -6.32
N ALA A 263 1.85 4.21 -6.57
CA ALA A 263 2.59 5.22 -7.33
C ALA A 263 2.60 4.94 -8.84
N ASP A 264 2.27 3.73 -9.28
CA ASP A 264 2.34 3.34 -10.69
C ASP A 264 1.06 3.73 -11.44
N CYS A 265 1.15 3.88 -12.76
CA CYS A 265 -0.04 4.00 -13.60
C CYS A 265 -0.89 2.72 -13.51
N HIS A 266 -2.20 2.90 -13.54
CA HIS A 266 -3.13 1.80 -13.31
C HIS A 266 -4.52 2.10 -13.84
N TYR A 267 -5.31 1.03 -13.99
CA TYR A 267 -6.74 1.11 -14.19
C TYR A 267 -7.47 0.22 -13.19
N GLY A 268 -8.79 0.31 -13.15
CA GLY A 268 -9.67 -0.60 -12.45
C GLY A 268 -11.10 -0.43 -12.91
N VAL A 269 -12.02 -1.11 -12.25
CA VAL A 269 -13.44 -1.13 -12.62
C VAL A 269 -14.32 -0.82 -11.43
N ILE A 270 -15.49 -0.26 -11.72
CA ILE A 270 -16.63 -0.20 -10.81
C ILE A 270 -17.68 -1.15 -11.36
N VAL A 271 -18.19 -2.03 -10.51
CA VAL A 271 -19.31 -2.93 -10.83
C VAL A 271 -20.58 -2.49 -10.13
N ARG A 272 -21.73 -2.82 -10.73
CA ARG A 272 -23.04 -2.57 -10.15
C ARG A 272 -23.87 -3.84 -10.13
N ASN A 273 -24.61 -4.06 -9.06
CA ASN A 273 -25.70 -5.03 -9.03
C ASN A 273 -26.99 -4.36 -9.50
N ALA A 274 -27.54 -4.76 -10.64
CA ALA A 274 -28.73 -4.11 -11.20
C ALA A 274 -30.01 -4.30 -10.36
N ALA A 275 -30.10 -5.39 -9.58
CA ALA A 275 -31.27 -5.69 -8.76
C ALA A 275 -31.25 -4.99 -7.39
N LEU A 276 -30.07 -4.90 -6.78
CA LEU A 276 -29.88 -4.32 -5.44
C LEU A 276 -29.42 -2.86 -5.46
N ASP A 277 -29.01 -2.36 -6.62
CA ASP A 277 -28.46 -1.02 -6.83
C ASP A 277 -27.21 -0.74 -5.95
N HIS A 278 -26.35 -1.74 -5.80
CA HIS A 278 -25.10 -1.64 -5.04
C HIS A 278 -23.89 -1.58 -5.97
N TYR A 279 -22.85 -0.88 -5.52
CA TYR A 279 -21.64 -0.61 -6.27
C TYR A 279 -20.40 -1.13 -5.53
N SER A 280 -19.38 -1.56 -6.26
CA SER A 280 -18.06 -1.81 -5.67
C SER A 280 -16.96 -1.48 -6.67
N ALA A 281 -15.86 -0.92 -6.17
CA ALA A 281 -14.66 -0.66 -6.95
C ALA A 281 -13.64 -1.79 -6.76
N SER A 282 -12.99 -2.19 -7.84
CA SER A 282 -11.83 -3.08 -7.77
C SER A 282 -10.63 -2.36 -7.18
N GLU A 283 -9.62 -3.10 -6.76
CA GLU A 283 -8.26 -2.59 -6.57
C GLU A 283 -7.62 -2.19 -7.91
N PRO A 284 -6.61 -1.30 -7.87
CA PRO A 284 -5.83 -0.95 -9.04
C PRO A 284 -5.15 -2.16 -9.69
N VAL A 285 -5.38 -2.33 -10.98
CA VAL A 285 -4.58 -3.20 -11.86
C VAL A 285 -3.35 -2.43 -12.31
N LEU A 286 -2.18 -2.89 -11.88
CA LEU A 286 -0.89 -2.30 -12.24
C LEU A 286 -0.34 -2.92 -13.52
N GLY A 287 0.44 -2.16 -14.28
CA GLY A 287 1.14 -2.65 -15.49
C GLY A 287 0.62 -2.02 -16.77
N GLU A 288 0.31 -2.85 -17.76
CA GLU A 288 -0.17 -2.37 -19.07
C GLU A 288 -1.56 -1.72 -18.93
N MET A 289 -1.71 -0.53 -19.52
CA MET A 289 -2.97 0.24 -19.51
C MET A 289 -3.92 -0.23 -20.62
N ASP A 290 -4.23 -1.52 -20.63
CA ASP A 290 -5.05 -2.18 -21.66
C ASP A 290 -6.56 -2.18 -21.36
N PHE A 291 -6.93 -1.85 -20.11
CA PHE A 291 -8.31 -1.87 -19.62
C PHE A 291 -9.00 -3.25 -19.79
N SER A 292 -8.23 -4.33 -19.73
CA SER A 292 -8.73 -5.69 -19.90
C SER A 292 -9.58 -6.17 -18.71
N LEU A 293 -10.83 -6.51 -18.99
CA LEU A 293 -11.73 -7.10 -17.99
C LEU A 293 -11.30 -8.52 -17.57
N THR A 294 -10.58 -9.26 -18.41
CA THR A 294 -10.11 -10.61 -18.05
C THR A 294 -8.95 -10.58 -17.06
N THR A 295 -8.19 -9.48 -17.02
CA THR A 295 -7.19 -9.23 -15.96
C THR A 295 -7.86 -9.02 -14.61
N VAL A 296 -9.03 -8.38 -14.59
CA VAL A 296 -9.80 -8.13 -13.35
C VAL A 296 -10.58 -9.37 -12.89
N PHE A 297 -11.32 -10.01 -13.79
CA PHE A 297 -12.31 -11.05 -13.44
C PHE A 297 -11.89 -12.49 -13.76
N SER A 298 -10.70 -12.70 -14.30
CA SER A 298 -10.28 -13.93 -15.00
C SER A 298 -11.06 -14.20 -16.29
N ALA A 299 -10.41 -14.90 -17.22
CA ALA A 299 -11.04 -15.39 -18.44
C ALA A 299 -11.81 -16.70 -18.19
N ARG A 300 -13.00 -16.81 -18.79
CA ARG A 300 -13.71 -18.08 -19.00
C ARG A 300 -13.04 -18.87 -20.13
N ALA A 301 -13.49 -20.12 -20.34
CA ALA A 301 -12.97 -20.97 -21.41
C ALA A 301 -13.18 -20.40 -22.83
N ASP A 302 -14.16 -19.52 -23.00
CA ASP A 302 -14.48 -18.81 -24.25
C ASP A 302 -13.70 -17.48 -24.40
N GLY A 303 -12.86 -17.11 -23.42
CA GLY A 303 -12.08 -15.88 -23.42
C GLY A 303 -12.80 -14.65 -22.85
N HIS A 304 -14.08 -14.75 -22.49
CA HIS A 304 -14.83 -13.63 -21.88
C HIS A 304 -14.56 -13.50 -20.37
N PRO A 305 -14.69 -12.30 -19.78
CA PRO A 305 -14.51 -12.10 -18.35
C PRO A 305 -15.55 -12.87 -17.53
N ARG A 306 -15.13 -13.49 -16.44
CA ARG A 306 -16.01 -14.17 -15.49
C ARG A 306 -16.58 -13.18 -14.47
N MET A 307 -17.57 -12.39 -14.90
CA MET A 307 -18.28 -11.45 -14.03
C MET A 307 -18.90 -12.14 -12.79
N PRO A 308 -18.89 -11.49 -11.61
CA PRO A 308 -19.66 -11.96 -10.46
C PRO A 308 -21.15 -12.05 -10.78
N GLU A 309 -21.82 -13.05 -10.21
CA GLU A 309 -23.24 -13.28 -10.48
C GLU A 309 -24.10 -12.07 -10.06
N GLY A 310 -24.97 -11.60 -10.96
CA GLY A 310 -25.83 -10.44 -10.73
C GLY A 310 -25.13 -9.08 -10.85
N TYR A 311 -23.83 -9.04 -11.14
CA TYR A 311 -23.06 -7.81 -11.34
C TYR A 311 -22.75 -7.55 -12.81
N GLU A 312 -22.87 -6.29 -13.21
CA GLU A 312 -22.45 -5.76 -14.50
C GLU A 312 -21.33 -4.72 -14.32
N LEU A 313 -20.61 -4.44 -15.40
CA LEU A 313 -19.65 -3.34 -15.44
C LEU A 313 -20.42 -2.02 -15.39
N TYR A 314 -20.11 -1.16 -14.42
CA TYR A 314 -20.65 0.18 -14.33
C TYR A 314 -19.72 1.22 -14.96
N GLY A 315 -18.40 1.09 -14.79
CA GLY A 315 -17.44 2.06 -15.29
C GLY A 315 -16.00 1.62 -15.09
N PHE A 316 -15.08 2.31 -15.76
CA PHE A 316 -13.65 2.16 -15.54
C PHE A 316 -13.13 3.33 -14.70
N TYR A 317 -12.05 3.12 -13.96
CA TYR A 317 -11.26 4.22 -13.42
C TYR A 317 -9.78 4.04 -13.75
N CYS A 318 -9.01 5.12 -13.77
CA CYS A 318 -7.58 5.08 -14.05
C CYS A 318 -6.81 6.23 -13.40
N ALA A 319 -5.49 6.07 -13.30
CA ALA A 319 -4.57 7.14 -12.97
C ALA A 319 -3.25 6.97 -13.71
N ASP A 320 -2.56 8.07 -14.03
CA ASP A 320 -1.19 8.02 -14.55
C ASP A 320 -0.18 7.75 -13.41
N SER A 321 1.10 7.54 -13.73
CA SER A 321 2.16 7.40 -12.74
C SER A 321 2.29 8.65 -11.85
N LEU A 322 2.60 8.45 -10.56
CA LEU A 322 2.89 9.54 -9.62
C LEU A 322 4.22 10.25 -9.94
N TYR A 323 5.16 9.52 -10.53
CA TYR A 323 6.51 10.01 -10.80
C TYR A 323 6.79 10.12 -12.29
N HIS A 324 7.28 11.30 -12.69
CA HIS A 324 7.81 11.53 -14.03
C HIS A 324 9.25 12.04 -13.92
N SER A 325 10.13 11.49 -14.76
CA SER A 325 11.49 12.01 -14.88
C SER A 325 11.45 13.46 -15.35
N PRO A 326 12.29 14.37 -14.83
CA PRO A 326 12.40 15.73 -15.35
C PRO A 326 12.72 15.79 -16.86
N LYS A 327 13.31 14.72 -17.41
CA LYS A 327 13.58 14.59 -18.86
C LYS A 327 12.36 14.14 -19.67
N GLN A 328 11.30 13.70 -19.01
CA GLN A 328 10.05 13.21 -19.60
C GLN A 328 8.89 14.14 -19.21
N LEU A 329 9.17 15.42 -19.06
CA LEU A 329 8.17 16.46 -18.87
C LEU A 329 8.15 17.38 -20.10
N PRO A 330 6.97 17.82 -20.55
CA PRO A 330 6.88 18.77 -21.63
C PRO A 330 7.47 20.14 -21.22
N PRO A 331 8.00 20.93 -22.17
CA PRO A 331 8.57 22.24 -21.88
C PRO A 331 7.53 23.27 -21.38
N HIS A 332 6.27 23.06 -21.75
CA HIS A 332 5.10 23.83 -21.30
C HIS A 332 4.12 22.90 -20.60
N ASP A 333 3.32 23.41 -19.66
CA ASP A 333 2.29 22.63 -18.95
C ASP A 333 2.81 21.38 -18.19
N ALA A 334 4.10 21.36 -17.79
CA ALA A 334 4.72 20.24 -17.08
C ALA A 334 3.96 19.79 -15.82
N LEU A 335 3.39 20.73 -15.05
CA LEU A 335 2.59 20.39 -13.87
C LEU A 335 1.21 19.84 -14.23
N LEU A 336 0.60 20.33 -15.32
CA LEU A 336 -0.65 19.77 -15.81
C LEU A 336 -0.44 18.35 -16.33
N PHE A 337 0.69 18.09 -16.99
CA PHE A 337 1.09 16.77 -17.44
C PHE A 337 1.17 15.74 -16.30
N LYS A 338 1.69 16.14 -15.14
CA LYS A 338 1.69 15.28 -13.93
C LYS A 338 0.30 14.98 -13.36
N HIS A 339 -0.70 15.83 -13.66
CA HIS A 339 -2.04 15.77 -13.09
C HIS A 339 -3.11 15.37 -14.12
N PHE A 340 -2.71 14.82 -15.26
CA PHE A 340 -3.62 14.26 -16.25
C PHE A 340 -3.10 12.94 -16.79
N ILE A 341 -4.00 12.11 -17.30
CA ILE A 341 -3.63 10.83 -17.91
C ILE A 341 -3.01 11.04 -19.29
N ARG A 342 -2.02 10.20 -19.65
CA ARG A 342 -1.38 10.25 -20.96
C ARG A 342 -2.40 10.08 -22.11
N PRO A 343 -2.19 10.75 -23.26
CA PRO A 343 -3.16 10.71 -24.36
C PRO A 343 -3.45 9.31 -24.91
N ASP A 344 -2.45 8.44 -24.99
CA ASP A 344 -2.58 7.05 -25.44
C ASP A 344 -3.38 6.18 -24.46
N PHE A 345 -3.14 6.34 -23.15
CA PHE A 345 -3.88 5.64 -22.12
C PHE A 345 -5.33 6.13 -22.01
N LEU A 346 -5.57 7.42 -22.24
CA LEU A 346 -6.92 7.97 -22.31
C LEU A 346 -7.71 7.34 -23.45
N LEU A 347 -7.13 7.26 -24.65
CA LEU A 347 -7.78 6.62 -25.78
C LEU A 347 -8.09 5.15 -25.50
N ALA A 348 -7.14 4.41 -24.90
CA ALA A 348 -7.37 3.01 -24.52
C ALA A 348 -8.56 2.86 -23.56
N GLY A 349 -8.63 3.69 -22.52
CA GLY A 349 -9.73 3.69 -21.57
C GLY A 349 -11.08 4.04 -22.20
N ILE A 350 -11.12 5.06 -23.05
CA ILE A 350 -12.36 5.46 -23.75
C ILE A 350 -12.80 4.36 -24.72
N THR A 351 -11.86 3.71 -25.41
CA THR A 351 -12.15 2.60 -26.32
C THR A 351 -12.73 1.42 -25.56
N ALA A 352 -12.16 1.06 -24.40
CA ALA A 352 -12.68 0.00 -23.55
C ALA A 352 -14.08 0.35 -23.00
N ALA A 353 -14.28 1.59 -22.57
CA ALA A 353 -15.55 2.12 -22.09
C ALA A 353 -16.66 2.11 -23.17
N CYS A 354 -16.28 2.20 -24.45
CA CYS A 354 -17.19 2.15 -25.61
C CYS A 354 -17.25 0.77 -26.29
N SER A 355 -16.58 -0.25 -25.74
CA SER A 355 -16.42 -1.55 -26.41
C SER A 355 -17.75 -2.29 -26.64
N ASN A 356 -18.75 -2.04 -25.79
CA ASN A 356 -20.13 -2.48 -25.99
C ASN A 356 -20.99 -1.31 -26.51
N PRO A 357 -21.39 -1.31 -27.80
CA PRO A 357 -22.20 -0.23 -28.37
C PRO A 357 -23.57 -0.05 -27.70
N ASP A 358 -24.13 -1.14 -27.14
CA ASP A 358 -25.45 -1.13 -26.50
C ASP A 358 -25.40 -0.61 -25.05
N GLN A 359 -24.21 -0.58 -24.44
CA GLN A 359 -23.99 -0.18 -23.05
C GLN A 359 -22.62 0.47 -22.90
N GLN A 360 -22.53 1.75 -23.26
CA GLN A 360 -21.34 2.57 -23.00
C GLN A 360 -21.28 2.89 -21.50
N VAL A 361 -20.07 2.84 -20.94
CA VAL A 361 -19.84 3.10 -19.51
C VAL A 361 -18.94 4.33 -19.30
N PRO A 362 -19.05 5.04 -18.16
CA PRO A 362 -18.14 6.13 -17.82
C PRO A 362 -16.69 5.69 -17.57
N LEU A 363 -15.77 6.62 -17.82
CA LEU A 363 -14.36 6.53 -17.43
C LEU A 363 -14.03 7.61 -16.38
N TYR A 364 -13.59 7.19 -15.20
CA TYR A 364 -13.14 8.07 -14.13
C TYR A 364 -11.61 8.22 -14.15
N ILE A 365 -11.10 9.45 -14.14
CA ILE A 365 -9.67 9.75 -14.16
C ILE A 365 -9.29 10.33 -12.79
N ASN A 366 -8.60 9.52 -11.98
CA ASN A 366 -8.07 9.91 -10.68
C ASN A 366 -6.75 10.66 -10.89
N THR A 367 -6.76 11.97 -10.72
CA THR A 367 -5.58 12.80 -10.96
C THR A 367 -4.66 12.79 -9.74
N ARG A 368 -3.35 12.99 -9.95
CA ARG A 368 -2.35 12.86 -8.87
C ARG A 368 -2.35 14.03 -7.87
N ASP A 369 -2.99 15.14 -8.20
CA ASP A 369 -3.31 16.23 -7.28
C ASP A 369 -4.64 16.03 -6.53
N GLY A 370 -5.32 14.91 -6.77
CA GLY A 370 -6.50 14.48 -6.02
C GLY A 370 -7.85 14.82 -6.67
N ALA A 371 -7.92 15.41 -7.85
CA ALA A 371 -9.19 15.52 -8.56
C ALA A 371 -9.69 14.14 -9.02
N VAL A 372 -10.98 14.08 -9.32
CA VAL A 372 -11.57 12.99 -10.10
C VAL A 372 -12.29 13.62 -11.27
N LEU A 373 -11.93 13.22 -12.47
CA LEU A 373 -12.61 13.63 -13.69
C LEU A 373 -13.51 12.49 -14.15
N LEU A 374 -14.68 12.83 -14.66
CA LEU A 374 -15.60 11.93 -15.31
C LEU A 374 -15.57 12.21 -16.80
N PHE A 375 -15.31 11.17 -17.59
CA PHE A 375 -15.44 11.19 -19.02
C PHE A 375 -16.57 10.26 -19.47
N GLU A 376 -17.54 10.80 -20.20
CA GLU A 376 -18.61 10.02 -20.86
C GLU A 376 -18.52 10.24 -22.36
N ALA A 377 -18.55 9.15 -23.14
CA ALA A 377 -18.48 9.23 -24.59
C ALA A 377 -19.80 9.74 -25.19
N GLU A 378 -19.72 10.53 -26.26
CA GLU A 378 -20.86 11.09 -26.97
C GLU A 378 -20.71 10.84 -28.49
N GLY A 379 -21.49 9.92 -29.05
CA GLY A 379 -21.47 9.65 -30.50
C GLY A 379 -20.12 9.09 -30.99
N SER A 380 -19.47 9.79 -31.91
CA SER A 380 -18.22 9.34 -32.57
C SER A 380 -16.94 9.78 -31.83
N THR A 381 -17.00 9.91 -30.50
CA THR A 381 -15.88 10.39 -29.66
C THR A 381 -14.59 9.59 -29.86
N VAL A 382 -14.65 8.26 -29.92
CA VAL A 382 -13.48 7.40 -30.13
C VAL A 382 -12.76 7.75 -31.43
N GLU A 383 -13.51 7.91 -32.52
CA GLU A 383 -12.96 8.27 -33.84
C GLU A 383 -12.35 9.68 -33.83
N HIS A 384 -13.01 10.63 -33.17
CA HIS A 384 -12.52 12.00 -33.03
C HIS A 384 -11.20 12.07 -32.25
N ILE A 385 -11.11 11.41 -31.10
CA ILE A 385 -9.89 11.38 -30.28
C ILE A 385 -8.79 10.60 -30.98
N THR A 386 -9.10 9.48 -31.62
CA THR A 386 -8.14 8.72 -32.43
C THR A 386 -7.51 9.59 -33.51
N ARG A 387 -8.34 10.36 -34.23
CA ARG A 387 -7.87 11.28 -35.27
C ARG A 387 -7.04 12.43 -34.70
N ALA A 388 -7.40 12.95 -33.53
CA ALA A 388 -6.65 14.02 -32.85
C ALA A 388 -5.25 13.56 -32.39
N LEU A 389 -5.09 12.28 -32.05
CA LEU A 389 -3.79 11.70 -31.70
C LEU A 389 -2.90 11.45 -32.92
N GLN A 390 -3.51 11.22 -34.09
CA GLN A 390 -2.81 10.99 -35.35
C GLN A 390 -2.35 12.31 -36.00
N GLU A 391 -1.28 12.24 -36.78
CA GLU A 391 -0.87 13.36 -37.64
C GLU A 391 -1.87 13.53 -38.79
N THR A 392 -2.53 14.69 -38.85
CA THR A 392 -3.32 15.05 -40.03
C THR A 392 -2.41 15.58 -41.14
N GLN A 393 -2.71 15.26 -42.41
CA GLN A 393 -1.94 15.66 -43.61
C GLN A 393 -1.95 17.17 -43.92
N GLY A 394 -2.00 18.05 -42.91
CA GLY A 394 -2.03 19.50 -43.05
C GLY A 394 -1.51 20.21 -41.79
N ALA A 395 -0.19 20.39 -41.73
CA ALA A 395 0.57 21.37 -40.94
C ALA A 395 0.50 21.40 -39.39
N SER A 396 -0.44 20.74 -38.70
CA SER A 396 -0.43 20.68 -37.22
C SER A 396 -0.06 19.28 -36.72
N PRO A 397 0.89 19.16 -35.77
CA PRO A 397 1.24 17.88 -35.16
C PRO A 397 0.05 17.32 -34.38
N GLY A 398 -0.20 16.01 -34.46
CA GLY A 398 -1.19 15.34 -33.62
C GLY A 398 -0.79 15.35 -32.15
N TYR A 399 -1.72 15.06 -31.24
CA TYR A 399 -1.49 15.09 -29.79
C TYR A 399 -0.84 13.80 -29.25
N SER A 400 0.03 13.16 -30.02
CA SER A 400 0.81 12.01 -29.55
C SER A 400 1.66 12.39 -28.33
N LEU A 401 2.00 11.40 -27.49
CA LEU A 401 2.86 11.64 -26.34
C LEU A 401 4.19 12.29 -26.74
N GLU A 402 4.79 11.87 -27.85
CA GLU A 402 6.04 12.44 -28.38
C GLU A 402 5.89 13.93 -28.73
N ASN A 403 4.79 14.32 -29.39
CA ASN A 403 4.52 15.70 -29.74
C ASN A 403 4.23 16.57 -28.52
N VAL A 404 3.55 16.02 -27.50
CA VAL A 404 3.36 16.72 -26.21
C VAL A 404 4.70 16.92 -25.51
N LEU A 405 5.51 15.85 -25.37
CA LEU A 405 6.80 15.90 -24.67
C LEU A 405 7.82 16.81 -25.36
N SER A 406 7.82 16.89 -26.69
CA SER A 406 8.66 17.81 -27.45
C SER A 406 8.17 19.26 -27.43
N GLY A 407 6.92 19.49 -26.99
CA GLY A 407 6.26 20.80 -27.03
C GLY A 407 5.72 21.17 -28.41
N ALA A 408 5.72 20.25 -29.37
CA ALA A 408 5.11 20.45 -30.68
C ALA A 408 3.57 20.56 -30.59
N ALA A 409 2.97 19.89 -29.61
CA ALA A 409 1.53 19.95 -29.34
C ALA A 409 1.24 20.39 -27.89
N SER A 410 0.20 21.21 -27.72
CA SER A 410 -0.25 21.70 -26.40
C SER A 410 -1.11 20.64 -25.70
N LEU A 411 -0.71 20.23 -24.50
CA LEU A 411 -1.50 19.32 -23.67
C LEU A 411 -2.85 19.97 -23.27
N ARG A 412 -2.85 21.29 -23.03
CA ARG A 412 -4.08 22.01 -22.69
C ARG A 412 -5.08 21.99 -23.84
N ASP A 413 -4.60 22.21 -25.07
CA ASP A 413 -5.43 22.20 -26.26
C ASP A 413 -5.97 20.79 -26.52
N TYR A 414 -5.17 19.77 -26.26
CA TYR A 414 -5.61 18.37 -26.27
C TYR A 414 -6.77 18.14 -25.29
N ILE A 415 -6.62 18.53 -24.02
CA ILE A 415 -7.66 18.35 -22.98
C ILE A 415 -8.95 19.08 -23.37
N GLN A 416 -8.84 20.31 -23.88
CA GLN A 416 -10.01 21.07 -24.36
C GLN A 416 -10.66 20.39 -25.58
N GLY A 417 -9.87 19.80 -26.47
CA GLY A 417 -10.35 18.99 -27.58
C GLY A 417 -11.09 17.74 -27.12
N VAL A 418 -10.56 17.02 -26.12
CA VAL A 418 -11.22 15.87 -25.47
C VAL A 418 -12.54 16.29 -24.84
N ALA A 419 -12.56 17.40 -24.10
CA ALA A 419 -13.78 17.95 -23.48
C ALA A 419 -14.83 18.43 -24.49
N THR A 420 -14.42 18.71 -25.73
CA THR A 420 -15.33 19.05 -26.84
C THR A 420 -15.82 17.81 -27.58
N ALA A 421 -14.99 16.77 -27.66
CA ALA A 421 -15.30 15.52 -28.35
C ALA A 421 -16.21 14.58 -27.54
N GLY A 422 -16.29 14.76 -26.22
CA GLY A 422 -17.16 14.01 -25.30
C GLY A 422 -17.45 14.80 -24.02
N ALA A 423 -18.03 14.14 -23.01
CA ALA A 423 -18.36 14.76 -21.73
C ALA A 423 -17.26 14.65 -20.69
N LEU A 424 -16.36 15.64 -20.65
CA LEU A 424 -15.40 15.77 -19.55
C LEU A 424 -15.93 16.69 -18.44
N SER A 425 -16.01 16.19 -17.21
CA SER A 425 -16.45 16.94 -16.03
C SER A 425 -15.54 16.68 -14.82
N VAL A 426 -15.40 17.65 -13.94
CA VAL A 426 -14.77 17.50 -12.62
C VAL A 426 -15.85 17.03 -11.64
N VAL A 427 -15.66 15.87 -11.02
CA VAL A 427 -16.57 15.31 -9.98
C VAL A 427 -15.96 15.35 -8.58
N HIS A 428 -14.63 15.48 -8.49
CA HIS A 428 -13.95 15.88 -7.26
C HIS A 428 -12.93 16.97 -7.59
N ALA A 429 -13.00 18.09 -6.89
CA ALA A 429 -12.20 19.29 -7.17
C ALA A 429 -10.73 19.16 -6.76
N SER A 430 -9.87 19.97 -7.38
CA SER A 430 -8.48 20.19 -6.99
C SER A 430 -8.02 21.59 -7.39
N ASP A 431 -6.85 22.03 -6.89
CA ASP A 431 -6.29 23.32 -7.30
C ASP A 431 -5.94 23.37 -8.80
N CYS A 432 -5.58 22.23 -9.44
CA CYS A 432 -5.31 22.21 -10.88
C CYS A 432 -6.60 22.30 -11.70
N TRP A 433 -7.62 21.52 -11.34
CA TRP A 433 -8.82 21.33 -12.16
C TRP A 433 -9.94 22.32 -11.85
N GLY A 434 -9.95 22.91 -10.65
CA GLY A 434 -10.97 23.87 -10.21
C GLY A 434 -12.22 23.19 -9.65
N ASP A 435 -13.35 23.90 -9.74
CA ASP A 435 -14.62 23.52 -9.14
C ASP A 435 -15.32 22.35 -9.88
N ILE A 436 -16.23 21.67 -9.17
CA ILE A 436 -17.06 20.59 -9.73
C ILE A 436 -17.94 21.11 -10.87
N GLY A 437 -17.95 20.40 -12.00
CA GLY A 437 -18.75 20.76 -13.18
C GLY A 437 -18.08 20.41 -14.51
N ARG A 438 -18.73 20.78 -15.63
CA ARG A 438 -18.23 20.50 -16.99
C ARG A 438 -16.92 21.26 -17.25
N VAL A 439 -15.92 20.58 -17.82
CA VAL A 439 -14.70 21.21 -18.34
C VAL A 439 -15.06 21.95 -19.62
N SER A 440 -15.11 23.29 -19.56
CA SER A 440 -15.48 24.13 -20.71
C SER A 440 -14.29 24.43 -21.62
N ALA A 441 -14.56 24.97 -22.81
CA ALA A 441 -13.53 25.46 -23.71
C ALA A 441 -12.70 26.63 -23.11
N GLN A 442 -13.21 27.30 -22.08
CA GLN A 442 -12.52 28.39 -21.38
C GLN A 442 -11.78 27.90 -20.13
N TRP A 443 -11.83 26.60 -19.82
CA TRP A 443 -11.13 26.04 -18.67
C TRP A 443 -9.62 26.36 -18.74
N GLN A 444 -9.07 26.75 -17.59
CA GLN A 444 -7.65 27.02 -17.41
C GLN A 444 -7.17 26.28 -16.17
N PRO A 445 -6.03 25.57 -16.24
CA PRO A 445 -5.47 24.91 -15.08
C PRO A 445 -5.04 25.96 -14.04
N TYR A 446 -5.25 25.67 -12.76
CA TYR A 446 -4.84 26.56 -11.65
C TYR A 446 -5.51 27.94 -11.65
N ALA A 447 -6.73 28.07 -12.20
CA ALA A 447 -7.47 29.32 -12.18
C ALA A 447 -7.85 29.76 -10.75
N ASN A 448 -8.21 28.81 -9.89
CA ASN A 448 -8.75 29.04 -8.54
C ASN A 448 -7.87 28.41 -7.44
N VAL A 449 -6.54 28.63 -7.49
CA VAL A 449 -5.63 28.06 -6.46
C VAL A 449 -5.94 28.63 -5.09
N VAL A 450 -6.18 27.75 -4.12
CA VAL A 450 -6.41 28.14 -2.74
C VAL A 450 -5.11 28.66 -2.11
N ALA A 451 -5.11 29.93 -1.69
CA ALA A 451 -3.98 30.53 -1.02
C ALA A 451 -3.59 29.76 0.24
N ARG A 452 -2.29 29.48 0.41
CA ARG A 452 -1.79 28.75 1.57
C ARG A 452 -1.67 29.68 2.78
N ALA A 453 -2.06 29.19 3.95
CA ALA A 453 -1.80 29.87 5.20
C ALA A 453 -0.29 29.85 5.50
N TRP A 454 0.20 30.89 6.16
CA TRP A 454 1.60 31.06 6.53
C TRP A 454 1.72 31.15 8.05
N SER A 455 2.75 30.50 8.57
CA SER A 455 3.13 30.59 9.98
C SER A 455 3.70 31.99 10.32
N PRO A 456 3.87 32.31 11.62
CA PRO A 456 4.58 33.52 12.04
C PRO A 456 5.99 33.63 11.43
N ALA A 457 6.62 34.78 11.63
CA ALA A 457 8.01 34.99 11.24
C ALA A 457 8.96 34.45 12.32
N PHE A 458 9.98 33.71 11.90
CA PHE A 458 11.01 33.12 12.74
C PHE A 458 12.38 33.66 12.36
N VAL A 459 13.32 33.64 13.31
CA VAL A 459 14.70 34.10 13.11
C VAL A 459 15.52 33.16 12.22
N ASP A 460 15.15 31.87 12.16
CA ASP A 460 15.83 30.87 11.35
C ASP A 460 14.85 29.81 10.81
N ALA A 461 15.29 29.08 9.79
CA ALA A 461 14.50 28.05 9.13
C ALA A 461 14.25 26.80 10.00
N ASP A 462 15.15 26.49 10.95
CA ASP A 462 15.03 25.31 11.80
C ASP A 462 13.87 25.51 12.80
N THR A 463 13.71 26.73 13.33
CA THR A 463 12.60 27.12 14.19
C THR A 463 11.27 27.07 13.43
N ALA A 464 11.25 27.53 12.18
CA ALA A 464 10.07 27.39 11.32
C ALA A 464 9.73 25.91 11.05
N ALA A 465 10.74 25.06 10.86
CA ALA A 465 10.57 23.61 10.67
C ALA A 465 9.99 22.94 11.93
N ARG A 466 10.49 23.29 13.13
CA ARG A 466 9.95 22.81 14.41
C ARG A 466 8.49 23.22 14.59
N HIS A 467 8.13 24.44 14.22
CA HIS A 467 6.76 24.91 14.32
C HIS A 467 5.79 24.06 13.51
N VAL A 468 6.09 23.78 12.23
CA VAL A 468 5.23 22.93 11.38
C VAL A 468 5.30 21.47 11.77
N HIS A 469 6.44 20.99 12.27
CA HIS A 469 6.56 19.63 12.80
C HIS A 469 5.61 19.37 13.98
N GLN A 470 5.45 20.35 14.89
CA GLN A 470 4.47 20.24 15.99
C GLN A 470 3.02 20.23 15.51
N GLN A 471 2.70 20.88 14.39
CA GLN A 471 1.38 20.80 13.76
C GLN A 471 1.14 19.43 13.14
N ILE A 472 2.14 18.89 12.44
CA ILE A 472 2.07 17.56 11.80
C ILE A 472 1.89 16.46 12.86
N LYS A 473 2.56 16.55 14.02
CA LYS A 473 2.43 15.57 15.12
C LYS A 473 0.99 15.38 15.62
N GLN A 474 0.10 16.34 15.36
CA GLN A 474 -1.31 16.29 15.79
C GLN A 474 -2.21 15.60 14.74
N GLU A 475 -1.67 15.29 13.56
CA GLU A 475 -2.41 14.78 12.42
C GLU A 475 -1.83 13.42 12.00
N GLU A 476 -2.67 12.37 12.00
CA GLU A 476 -2.25 11.01 11.67
C GLU A 476 -2.77 10.54 10.31
N GLY A 477 -2.13 9.50 9.75
CA GLY A 477 -2.67 8.75 8.59
C GLY A 477 -2.52 9.41 7.22
N ARG A 478 -1.81 10.54 7.09
CA ARG A 478 -1.61 11.25 5.81
C ARG A 478 -0.16 11.68 5.61
N VAL A 479 0.23 11.84 4.35
CA VAL A 479 1.50 12.48 4.00
C VAL A 479 1.28 13.98 4.06
N PHE A 480 2.15 14.71 4.75
CA PHE A 480 2.09 16.16 4.85
C PHE A 480 3.37 16.76 4.32
N GLY A 481 3.29 17.99 3.84
CA GLY A 481 4.47 18.76 3.52
C GLY A 481 4.18 20.21 3.21
N GLY A 482 5.24 20.95 2.95
CA GLY A 482 5.16 22.36 2.67
C GLY A 482 6.52 23.00 2.40
N LEU A 483 6.50 24.31 2.28
CA LEU A 483 7.68 25.11 1.96
C LEU A 483 8.08 25.96 3.15
N ILE A 484 9.39 26.11 3.35
CA ILE A 484 9.96 27.15 4.21
C ILE A 484 10.58 28.20 3.31
N CYS A 485 10.20 29.45 3.53
CA CYS A 485 10.60 30.58 2.73
C CYS A 485 11.30 31.63 3.58
N GLN A 486 12.34 32.22 3.02
CA GLN A 486 12.93 33.44 3.54
C GLN A 486 12.19 34.65 2.99
N ARG A 487 11.79 35.54 3.88
CA ARG A 487 11.12 36.80 3.60
C ARG A 487 12.12 37.88 3.17
N PRO A 488 11.66 38.98 2.55
CA PRO A 488 12.52 40.12 2.20
C PRO A 488 13.24 40.77 3.39
N ASP A 489 12.65 40.69 4.59
CA ASP A 489 13.24 41.20 5.85
C ASP A 489 14.29 40.25 6.46
N GLY A 490 14.56 39.11 5.80
CA GLY A 490 15.53 38.12 6.24
C GLY A 490 14.98 37.06 7.21
N LEU A 491 13.75 37.23 7.72
CA LEU A 491 13.08 36.25 8.59
C LEU A 491 12.55 35.07 7.78
N PHE A 492 12.20 33.99 8.46
CA PHE A 492 11.72 32.75 7.87
C PHE A 492 10.26 32.50 8.21
N THR A 493 9.49 31.97 7.27
CA THR A 493 8.12 31.52 7.50
C THR A 493 7.91 30.20 6.75
N ALA A 494 7.08 29.34 7.29
CA ALA A 494 6.64 28.11 6.66
C ALA A 494 5.18 28.20 6.22
N THR A 495 4.83 27.57 5.10
CA THR A 495 3.43 27.32 4.76
C THR A 495 2.80 26.38 5.78
N ALA A 496 1.49 26.44 5.96
CA ALA A 496 0.77 25.41 6.69
C ALA A 496 0.93 24.04 6.01
N PRO A 497 0.95 22.92 6.76
CA PRO A 497 1.07 21.59 6.18
C PRO A 497 -0.06 21.30 5.19
N VAL A 498 0.32 20.95 3.96
CA VAL A 498 -0.60 20.48 2.92
C VAL A 498 -0.57 18.97 2.94
N ALA A 499 -1.73 18.35 3.00
CA ALA A 499 -1.83 16.91 2.86
C ALA A 499 -1.64 16.49 1.40
N SER A 500 -0.69 15.60 1.16
CA SER A 500 -0.58 14.81 -0.07
C SER A 500 -1.30 13.47 0.14
N TYR A 501 -1.98 13.03 -0.91
CA TYR A 501 -2.62 11.72 -0.92
C TYR A 501 -1.73 10.62 -1.51
N GLY A 502 -0.63 10.99 -2.19
CA GLY A 502 0.37 10.04 -2.67
C GLY A 502 1.29 9.52 -1.55
N GLU A 503 2.15 8.56 -1.89
CA GLU A 503 3.11 7.97 -0.94
C GLU A 503 4.19 8.98 -0.50
N THR A 504 4.50 9.94 -1.36
CA THR A 504 5.42 11.05 -1.12
C THR A 504 4.76 12.40 -1.33
N PHE A 505 5.39 13.43 -0.78
CA PHE A 505 4.96 14.81 -0.99
C PHE A 505 5.56 15.41 -2.27
N ASP A 506 4.72 15.90 -3.20
CA ASP A 506 5.18 16.75 -4.32
C ASP A 506 5.10 18.23 -3.88
N PRO A 507 6.24 18.95 -3.78
CA PRO A 507 6.24 20.36 -3.40
C PRO A 507 5.44 21.28 -4.33
N ALA A 508 5.19 20.87 -5.58
CA ALA A 508 4.38 21.62 -6.52
C ALA A 508 2.91 21.76 -6.07
N LEU A 509 2.44 20.90 -5.15
CA LEU A 509 1.12 21.03 -4.53
C LEU A 509 0.98 22.30 -3.67
N VAL A 510 2.08 22.82 -3.13
CA VAL A 510 2.05 24.04 -2.31
C VAL A 510 2.17 25.28 -3.18
N TYR A 511 3.05 25.20 -4.16
CA TYR A 511 3.34 26.29 -5.07
C TYR A 511 3.49 25.77 -6.49
N PRO A 512 2.39 25.73 -7.27
CA PRO A 512 2.50 25.40 -8.67
C PRO A 512 3.23 26.54 -9.37
N ALA A 513 4.35 26.25 -10.03
CA ALA A 513 5.14 27.25 -10.76
C ALA A 513 4.33 28.03 -11.82
N ALA A 514 3.21 27.45 -12.28
CA ALA A 514 2.23 28.07 -13.17
C ALA A 514 1.41 29.21 -12.52
N SER A 515 1.32 29.24 -11.18
CA SER A 515 0.60 30.29 -10.42
C SER A 515 1.54 30.98 -9.45
N ARG A 516 2.51 31.74 -9.99
CA ARG A 516 3.47 32.51 -9.17
C ARG A 516 2.82 33.53 -8.23
N ALA A 517 1.58 33.93 -8.52
CA ALA A 517 0.79 34.84 -7.70
C ALA A 517 0.43 34.27 -6.31
N SER A 518 0.53 32.94 -6.12
CA SER A 518 0.25 32.30 -4.84
C SER A 518 1.37 32.42 -3.80
N MET A 519 2.59 32.81 -4.21
CA MET A 519 3.69 33.11 -3.29
C MET A 519 3.69 34.58 -2.90
N PRO A 520 3.77 34.92 -1.59
CA PRO A 520 3.89 36.30 -1.16
C PRO A 520 5.12 36.97 -1.78
N ALA A 521 4.96 38.23 -2.18
CA ALA A 521 5.98 38.97 -2.91
C ALA A 521 7.34 38.96 -2.18
N GLY A 522 8.41 38.67 -2.94
CA GLY A 522 9.79 38.66 -2.46
C GLY A 522 10.15 37.50 -1.52
N HIS A 523 9.25 36.54 -1.28
CA HIS A 523 9.60 35.31 -0.57
C HIS A 523 10.44 34.39 -1.45
N ARG A 524 11.53 33.85 -0.89
CA ARG A 524 12.40 32.89 -1.55
C ARG A 524 12.31 31.54 -0.85
N VAL A 525 11.99 30.49 -1.57
CA VAL A 525 12.02 29.13 -1.01
C VAL A 525 13.45 28.79 -0.59
N VAL A 526 13.61 28.29 0.64
CA VAL A 526 14.91 27.85 1.17
C VAL A 526 14.90 26.37 1.54
N ALA A 527 13.73 25.80 1.84
CA ALA A 527 13.61 24.40 2.16
C ALA A 527 12.22 23.85 1.87
N VAL A 528 12.13 22.52 1.82
CA VAL A 528 10.87 21.77 1.85
C VAL A 528 10.85 20.94 3.12
N TYR A 529 9.70 20.88 3.77
CA TYR A 529 9.44 19.92 4.84
C TYR A 529 8.41 18.90 4.36
N HIS A 530 8.56 17.64 4.76
CA HIS A 530 7.59 16.60 4.46
C HIS A 530 7.61 15.45 5.47
N THR A 531 6.54 14.67 5.45
CA THR A 531 6.50 13.28 5.94
C THR A 531 6.48 12.34 4.73
N HIS A 532 6.41 11.04 4.98
CA HIS A 532 6.03 10.05 3.97
C HIS A 532 5.09 9.01 4.55
N ARG A 533 4.51 8.18 3.69
CA ARG A 533 3.77 7.01 4.14
C ARG A 533 4.77 5.87 4.41
N VAL A 534 4.82 5.42 5.65
CA VAL A 534 5.59 4.23 6.02
C VAL A 534 4.86 3.01 5.48
N GLN A 535 5.55 2.20 4.67
CA GLN A 535 5.02 0.89 4.27
C GLN A 535 5.40 -0.13 5.34
N PRO A 536 4.44 -0.90 5.90
CA PRO A 536 4.72 -1.90 6.91
C PRO A 536 5.31 -3.17 6.27
N LEU A 537 6.55 -3.06 5.77
CA LEU A 537 7.34 -4.21 5.32
C LEU A 537 8.37 -4.53 6.38
N GLN A 538 8.07 -5.52 7.21
CA GLN A 538 8.99 -6.02 8.20
C GLN A 538 9.91 -7.08 7.61
N LEU A 539 11.00 -6.59 7.07
CA LEU A 539 12.00 -7.42 6.45
C LEU A 539 12.87 -8.07 7.53
N TRP A 540 13.72 -9.03 7.15
CA TRP A 540 14.48 -9.87 8.08
C TRP A 540 15.57 -9.12 8.87
N ARG A 541 15.20 -8.16 9.74
CA ARG A 541 16.09 -7.28 10.52
C ARG A 541 15.63 -7.16 11.97
N SER A 542 16.50 -6.66 12.85
CA SER A 542 16.14 -6.44 14.26
C SER A 542 15.10 -5.34 14.40
N ALA A 543 14.37 -5.33 15.53
CA ALA A 543 13.34 -4.33 15.80
C ALA A 543 13.89 -2.90 15.74
N GLU A 544 15.13 -2.67 16.14
CA GLU A 544 15.77 -1.36 16.10
C GLU A 544 16.04 -0.89 14.66
N GLU A 545 16.56 -1.76 13.80
CA GLU A 545 16.81 -1.42 12.40
C GLU A 545 15.49 -1.21 11.66
N GLU A 546 14.45 -1.98 11.98
CA GLU A 546 13.11 -1.78 11.44
C GLU A 546 12.51 -0.44 11.86
N GLN A 547 12.57 -0.10 13.15
CA GLN A 547 12.12 1.20 13.63
C GLN A 547 12.88 2.35 12.94
N LEU A 548 14.18 2.18 12.71
CA LEU A 548 14.98 3.17 12.01
C LEU A 548 14.61 3.30 10.53
N TYR A 549 14.37 2.17 9.84
CA TYR A 549 13.92 2.16 8.44
C TYR A 549 12.61 2.94 8.27
N ARG A 550 11.66 2.76 9.20
CA ARG A 550 10.36 3.47 9.19
C ARG A 550 10.47 4.97 9.46
N ASN A 551 11.58 5.42 10.04
CA ASN A 551 11.75 6.80 10.49
C ASN A 551 12.96 7.48 9.85
N MET A 552 13.47 7.00 8.72
CA MET A 552 14.58 7.62 7.99
C MET A 552 14.13 8.19 6.65
N LEU A 553 14.86 9.20 6.15
CA LEU A 553 14.74 9.64 4.76
C LEU A 553 15.04 8.47 3.82
N GLU A 554 14.11 8.12 2.96
CA GLU A 554 14.30 7.04 2.00
C GLU A 554 15.21 7.45 0.83
N PRO A 555 15.85 6.49 0.12
CA PRO A 555 16.73 6.76 -1.01
C PRO A 555 16.14 7.68 -2.10
N HIS A 556 14.85 7.53 -2.41
CA HIS A 556 14.20 8.31 -3.44
C HIS A 556 13.89 9.76 -2.99
N GLU A 557 13.61 9.97 -1.71
CA GLU A 557 13.43 11.29 -1.11
C GLU A 557 14.76 12.04 -1.01
N LEU A 558 15.83 11.32 -0.65
CA LEU A 558 17.19 11.85 -0.65
C LEU A 558 17.63 12.27 -2.05
N ARG A 559 17.26 11.50 -3.08
CA ARG A 559 17.51 11.87 -4.48
C ARG A 559 16.83 13.19 -4.81
N ALA A 560 15.54 13.34 -4.49
CA ALA A 560 14.83 14.60 -4.69
C ALA A 560 15.52 15.76 -3.96
N ALA A 561 15.97 15.55 -2.71
CA ALA A 561 16.74 16.55 -1.96
C ALA A 561 18.00 17.04 -2.70
N ILE A 562 18.76 16.10 -3.29
CA ILE A 562 20.01 16.40 -3.99
C ILE A 562 19.75 17.07 -5.35
N GLU A 563 18.76 16.60 -6.11
CA GLU A 563 18.39 17.11 -7.44
C GLU A 563 17.77 18.51 -7.34
N GLU A 564 16.98 18.79 -6.30
CA GLU A 564 16.22 20.03 -6.12
C GLU A 564 16.98 21.13 -5.36
N ARG A 565 18.26 20.88 -5.00
CA ARG A 565 19.10 21.77 -4.16
C ARG A 565 19.19 23.22 -4.64
N GLN A 566 18.99 23.48 -5.93
CA GLN A 566 19.08 24.82 -6.51
C GLN A 566 17.95 25.75 -6.05
N TRP A 567 16.75 25.21 -5.83
CA TRP A 567 15.58 26.00 -5.42
C TRP A 567 15.13 25.69 -3.99
N ALA A 568 15.50 24.53 -3.45
CA ALA A 568 15.30 24.15 -2.05
C ALA A 568 16.61 23.60 -1.45
N GLN A 569 17.33 24.44 -0.72
CA GLN A 569 18.68 24.14 -0.22
C GLN A 569 18.71 23.10 0.90
N THR A 570 17.58 22.84 1.55
CA THR A 570 17.48 21.92 2.68
C THR A 570 16.18 21.13 2.61
N ARG A 571 16.21 19.88 3.11
CA ARG A 571 15.02 19.08 3.38
C ARG A 571 14.87 18.85 4.87
N TYR A 572 13.65 19.03 5.35
CA TYR A 572 13.23 18.63 6.69
C TYR A 572 12.29 17.43 6.57
N PHE A 573 12.60 16.38 7.31
CA PHE A 573 11.78 15.18 7.38
C PHE A 573 11.22 15.04 8.79
N SER A 574 9.90 15.04 8.88
CA SER A 574 9.16 14.82 10.11
C SER A 574 8.83 13.33 10.21
N ALA A 575 9.57 12.61 11.05
CA ALA A 575 9.39 11.18 11.25
C ALA A 575 8.15 10.88 12.12
N HIS A 576 7.57 9.69 11.95
CA HIS A 576 6.37 9.28 12.66
C HIS A 576 6.62 9.02 14.16
N ASP A 577 7.84 8.59 14.51
CA ASP A 577 8.30 8.46 15.90
C ASP A 577 8.60 9.79 16.61
N GLY A 578 8.33 10.91 15.93
CA GLY A 578 8.48 12.25 16.46
C GLY A 578 9.86 12.89 16.27
N ALA A 579 10.79 12.22 15.58
CA ALA A 579 12.05 12.87 15.20
C ALA A 579 11.85 13.93 14.10
N LEU A 580 12.65 14.98 14.15
CA LEU A 580 12.77 15.96 13.07
C LEU A 580 14.18 15.93 12.51
N ILE A 581 14.33 15.53 11.26
CA ILE A 581 15.61 15.33 10.59
C ILE A 581 15.82 16.43 9.55
N LYS A 582 17.03 16.98 9.51
CA LYS A 582 17.45 17.97 8.52
C LYS A 582 18.55 17.37 7.64
N TYR A 583 18.34 17.43 6.33
CA TYR A 583 19.36 17.10 5.33
C TYR A 583 19.68 18.32 4.46
N THR A 584 20.96 18.66 4.38
CA THR A 584 21.48 19.70 3.49
C THR A 584 22.45 19.07 2.49
N PRO A 585 22.12 19.08 1.18
CA PRO A 585 23.01 18.60 0.13
C PRO A 585 24.36 19.35 0.14
N SER A 586 25.46 18.62 -0.04
CA SER A 586 26.82 19.20 -0.01
C SER A 586 27.38 19.54 -1.38
N GLY A 587 26.87 18.92 -2.45
CA GLY A 587 27.49 18.98 -3.78
C GLY A 587 28.84 18.25 -3.88
N SER A 588 29.23 17.47 -2.88
CA SER A 588 30.53 16.77 -2.87
C SER A 588 30.57 15.58 -3.84
N GLU A 589 31.76 15.13 -4.21
CA GLU A 589 31.93 13.91 -5.02
C GLU A 589 31.31 12.66 -4.36
N ARG A 590 31.32 12.61 -3.01
CA ARG A 590 30.69 11.52 -2.26
C ARG A 590 29.17 11.55 -2.42
N GLU A 591 28.57 12.74 -2.45
CA GLU A 591 27.16 12.93 -2.77
C GLU A 591 26.86 12.49 -4.21
N GLY A 592 27.72 12.82 -5.18
CA GLY A 592 27.59 12.35 -6.56
C GLY A 592 27.56 10.81 -6.65
N ARG A 593 28.48 10.12 -5.99
CA ARG A 593 28.49 8.64 -5.94
C ARG A 593 27.29 8.05 -5.20
N LEU A 594 26.75 8.74 -4.21
CA LEU A 594 25.53 8.33 -3.52
C LEU A 594 24.33 8.49 -4.45
N LEU A 595 24.23 9.62 -5.15
CA LEU A 595 23.20 9.93 -6.13
C LEU A 595 23.11 8.85 -7.22
N GLU A 596 24.25 8.40 -7.76
CA GLU A 596 24.31 7.30 -8.75
C GLU A 596 23.65 6.01 -8.24
N ARG A 597 23.80 5.68 -6.95
CA ARG A 597 23.30 4.43 -6.34
C ARG A 597 21.83 4.51 -5.93
N ILE A 598 21.30 5.71 -5.71
CA ILE A 598 19.88 5.97 -5.40
C ILE A 598 19.06 6.37 -6.64
N THR A 599 19.71 6.50 -7.80
CA THR A 599 19.04 6.74 -9.09
C THR A 599 18.60 5.41 -9.71
N PRO A 600 17.34 5.27 -10.14
CA PRO A 600 16.89 4.11 -10.90
C PRO A 600 17.63 3.96 -12.22
N ARG A 601 17.51 2.78 -12.85
CA ARG A 601 18.01 2.58 -14.21
C ARG A 601 17.27 3.49 -15.20
N ALA A 602 17.90 3.78 -16.34
CA ALA A 602 17.37 4.73 -17.33
C ALA A 602 15.99 4.32 -17.89
N ASP A 603 15.71 3.03 -17.98
CA ASP A 603 14.44 2.44 -18.41
C ASP A 603 13.37 2.39 -17.30
N GLN A 604 13.76 2.65 -16.03
CA GLN A 604 12.90 2.54 -14.85
C GLN A 604 12.76 3.88 -14.10
N LEU A 605 13.02 5.02 -14.74
CA LEU A 605 13.03 6.33 -14.08
C LEU A 605 11.68 6.74 -13.46
N GLN A 606 10.58 6.12 -13.90
CA GLN A 606 9.24 6.32 -13.35
C GLN A 606 8.98 5.52 -12.06
N HIS A 607 9.88 4.59 -11.71
CA HIS A 607 9.83 3.81 -10.47
C HIS A 607 10.99 4.22 -9.56
N PRO A 608 10.93 5.37 -8.87
CA PRO A 608 12.07 5.93 -8.14
C PRO A 608 12.58 5.04 -6.99
N ARG A 609 11.73 4.15 -6.48
CA ARG A 609 12.08 3.13 -5.47
C ARG A 609 12.87 1.95 -6.04
N LYS A 610 12.84 1.72 -7.37
CA LYS A 610 13.66 0.69 -8.05
C LYS A 610 15.09 1.16 -8.28
N ASN A 611 15.77 1.52 -7.19
CA ASN A 611 17.17 1.90 -7.17
C ASN A 611 18.00 0.91 -6.31
N ALA A 612 19.32 0.89 -6.54
CA ALA A 612 20.19 -0.13 -5.97
C ALA A 612 20.23 -0.10 -4.43
N LEU A 613 20.16 1.06 -3.79
CA LEU A 613 20.17 1.12 -2.32
C LEU A 613 18.83 0.73 -1.71
N HIS A 614 17.73 1.18 -2.30
CA HIS A 614 16.41 0.80 -1.81
C HIS A 614 16.19 -0.72 -1.93
N MET A 615 16.59 -1.35 -3.04
CA MET A 615 16.53 -2.81 -3.20
C MET A 615 17.41 -3.56 -2.19
N LYS A 616 18.59 -3.02 -1.84
CA LYS A 616 19.48 -3.61 -0.82
C LYS A 616 18.92 -3.43 0.60
N LEU A 617 18.36 -2.27 0.90
CA LEU A 617 17.62 -2.04 2.15
C LEU A 617 16.49 -3.06 2.25
N ARG A 618 15.71 -3.25 1.17
CA ARG A 618 14.63 -4.24 1.12
C ARG A 618 15.12 -5.68 1.32
N ALA A 619 16.25 -6.05 0.74
CA ALA A 619 16.87 -7.36 0.94
C ALA A 619 17.51 -7.56 2.32
N ASN A 620 17.53 -6.53 3.18
CA ASN A 620 18.39 -6.44 4.37
C ASN A 620 19.89 -6.70 4.09
N ALA A 621 20.32 -6.53 2.83
CA ALA A 621 21.72 -6.59 2.41
C ALA A 621 22.48 -5.27 2.69
N LEU A 622 21.73 -4.22 3.05
CA LEU A 622 22.22 -2.96 3.56
C LEU A 622 21.37 -2.61 4.78
N LYS A 623 21.98 -2.39 5.94
CA LYS A 623 21.22 -2.00 7.13
C LYS A 623 20.79 -0.52 7.03
N PRO A 624 19.61 -0.16 7.56
CA PRO A 624 19.20 1.24 7.73
C PRO A 624 20.27 2.12 8.40
N SER A 625 20.90 1.65 9.47
CA SER A 625 21.99 2.37 10.15
C SER A 625 23.25 2.58 9.26
N GLU A 626 23.58 1.59 8.42
CA GLU A 626 24.67 1.69 7.43
C GLU A 626 24.34 2.64 6.29
N TYR A 627 23.07 2.68 5.86
CA TYR A 627 22.59 3.66 4.90
C TYR A 627 22.68 5.08 5.44
N ILE A 628 22.18 5.33 6.66
CA ILE A 628 22.29 6.64 7.33
C ILE A 628 23.74 7.09 7.47
N SER A 629 24.64 6.16 7.82
CA SER A 629 26.08 6.43 7.86
C SER A 629 26.64 6.85 6.49
N GLN A 630 26.13 6.31 5.39
CA GLN A 630 26.50 6.73 4.03
C GLN A 630 25.95 8.13 3.70
N VAL A 631 24.71 8.42 4.08
CA VAL A 631 24.09 9.75 3.92
C VAL A 631 24.87 10.81 4.69
N ALA A 632 25.19 10.56 5.95
CA ALA A 632 25.96 11.47 6.81
C ALA A 632 27.41 11.73 6.32
N ARG A 633 27.98 10.82 5.51
CA ARG A 633 29.29 11.02 4.86
C ARG A 633 29.21 11.82 3.57
N ALA A 634 28.05 11.79 2.92
CA ALA A 634 27.81 12.40 1.61
C ALA A 634 27.27 13.85 1.74
N GLY A 635 26.45 14.12 2.74
CA GLY A 635 25.86 15.44 3.01
C GLY A 635 25.89 15.81 4.49
N ALA A 636 25.25 16.94 4.84
CA ALA A 636 25.07 17.31 6.23
C ALA A 636 23.72 16.79 6.73
N LEU A 637 23.77 15.82 7.65
CA LEU A 637 22.60 15.23 8.29
C LEU A 637 22.56 15.61 9.78
N GLN A 638 21.42 16.10 10.24
CA GLN A 638 21.23 16.60 11.61
C GLN A 638 19.88 16.15 12.17
N VAL A 639 19.86 15.76 13.44
CA VAL A 639 18.64 15.54 14.23
C VAL A 639 18.33 16.85 14.96
N LEU A 640 17.19 17.45 14.66
CA LEU A 640 16.70 18.67 15.31
C LEU A 640 15.83 18.33 16.52
N GLU A 641 14.93 17.35 16.40
CA GLU A 641 14.18 16.74 17.50
C GLU A 641 14.49 15.25 17.51
N GLY A 642 14.80 14.72 18.70
CA GLY A 642 15.17 13.33 18.90
C GLY A 642 13.97 12.40 19.00
N SER A 643 14.24 11.10 18.90
CA SER A 643 13.29 10.02 19.14
C SER A 643 14.02 8.80 19.70
N VAL A 644 13.30 7.72 20.02
CA VAL A 644 13.92 6.45 20.43
C VAL A 644 14.86 5.90 19.35
N ALA A 645 14.49 6.01 18.07
CA ALA A 645 15.32 5.52 16.97
C ALA A 645 16.51 6.44 16.65
N TRP A 646 16.32 7.76 16.73
CA TRP A 646 17.32 8.75 16.33
C TRP A 646 18.23 9.25 17.46
N GLY A 647 17.86 8.99 18.72
CA GLY A 647 18.57 9.48 19.89
C GLY A 647 18.46 10.99 20.05
N GLU A 648 19.43 11.59 20.75
CA GLU A 648 19.44 13.01 21.08
C GLU A 648 19.68 13.94 19.87
N PRO A 649 19.15 15.18 19.89
CA PRO A 649 19.44 16.19 18.87
C PRO A 649 20.94 16.43 18.66
N GLY A 650 21.36 16.56 17.41
CA GLY A 650 22.76 16.80 17.08
C GLY A 650 23.13 16.43 15.64
N ARG A 651 24.41 16.59 15.32
CA ARG A 651 24.95 16.19 14.01
C ARG A 651 25.08 14.67 13.94
N VAL A 652 24.53 14.08 12.89
CA VAL A 652 24.72 12.67 12.58
C VAL A 652 26.07 12.52 11.87
N THR A 653 26.95 11.70 12.42
CA THR A 653 28.27 11.41 11.85
C THR A 653 28.34 10.00 11.28
N SER A 654 29.42 9.70 10.58
CA SER A 654 29.71 8.36 10.05
C SER A 654 29.88 7.27 11.10
N THR A 655 30.00 7.65 12.38
CA THR A 655 30.16 6.78 13.54
C THR A 655 28.92 6.80 14.45
N TRP A 656 27.85 7.47 14.03
CA TRP A 656 26.58 7.48 14.73
C TRP A 656 26.04 6.05 14.82
N LYS A 657 25.43 5.73 15.97
CA LYS A 657 24.84 4.42 16.27
C LYS A 657 23.43 4.63 16.77
N VAL A 658 22.56 3.67 16.48
CA VAL A 658 21.20 3.60 17.02
C VAL A 658 21.26 3.63 18.54
N ALA A 659 20.43 4.46 19.17
CA ALA A 659 20.27 4.46 20.61
C ALA A 659 19.59 3.15 21.02
N VAL A 660 20.33 2.23 21.64
CA VAL A 660 19.73 1.04 22.25
C VAL A 660 19.06 1.51 23.55
N PRO A 661 17.76 1.29 23.76
CA PRO A 661 17.14 1.54 25.05
C PRO A 661 17.91 0.72 26.09
N THR A 662 18.62 1.40 26.99
CA THR A 662 19.17 0.70 28.16
C THR A 662 17.97 0.33 28.99
N THR A 663 17.60 -0.94 29.01
CA THR A 663 16.72 -1.46 30.05
C THR A 663 17.41 -1.13 31.37
N ALA A 664 16.90 -0.12 32.08
CA ALA A 664 17.33 0.11 33.44
C ALA A 664 17.11 -1.22 34.18
N PRO A 665 18.12 -1.78 34.87
CA PRO A 665 17.93 -2.99 35.62
C PRO A 665 16.74 -2.76 36.55
N ALA A 666 15.79 -3.70 36.53
CA ALA A 666 14.66 -3.70 37.44
C ALA A 666 15.18 -3.35 38.83
N GLY A 667 14.69 -2.24 39.39
CA GLY A 667 15.02 -1.84 40.76
C GLY A 667 14.82 -3.02 41.69
N PRO A 668 15.65 -3.17 42.73
CA PRO A 668 15.67 -4.36 43.57
C PRO A 668 14.24 -4.66 44.03
N GLY A 669 13.72 -5.81 43.59
CA GLY A 669 12.36 -6.24 43.86
C GLY A 669 12.09 -6.17 45.36
N ASN A 670 10.94 -5.60 45.70
CA ASN A 670 10.41 -5.64 47.05
C ASN A 670 10.44 -7.08 47.56
N SER A 671 11.34 -7.35 48.50
CA SER A 671 11.36 -8.58 49.28
C SER A 671 10.03 -8.70 50.02
N VAL A 672 9.26 -9.72 49.65
CA VAL A 672 8.11 -10.19 50.42
C VAL A 672 8.60 -10.60 51.82
N PRO A 673 7.97 -10.14 52.93
CA PRO A 673 8.37 -10.57 54.26
C PRO A 673 8.00 -12.04 54.46
N ALA A 674 8.98 -12.85 54.86
CA ALA A 674 8.73 -14.22 55.30
C ALA A 674 7.87 -14.20 56.57
N THR A 675 6.74 -14.90 56.54
CA THR A 675 5.92 -15.22 57.70
C THR A 675 6.70 -16.15 58.64
N PRO A 676 6.79 -15.88 59.95
CA PRO A 676 7.33 -16.85 60.89
C PRO A 676 6.27 -17.92 61.22
N ALA A 677 6.79 -19.08 61.64
CA ALA A 677 6.11 -20.35 61.90
C ALA A 677 4.85 -20.29 62.77
#